data_AF-A0A524NE81-F1
#
_entry.id   AF-A0A524NE81-F1
#
_cell.length_a   1.000
_cell.length_b   1.000
_cell.length_c   1.000
_cell.angle_alpha   90.00
_cell.angle_beta   90.00
_cell.angle_gamma   90.00
#
_symmetry.space_group_name_H-M   'P 1'
#
loop_
_entity.id
_entity.type
_entity.pdbx_description
1 polymer ?
#
loop_
_entity_poly.entity_id
_entity_poly.type
_entity_poly.pdbx_seq_one_letter_code
_entity_poly.pdbx_strand_id
1 'polypeptide(L)'
;QCPYCAAAQFKITFEKPTKFIEQTEPGPEPLTPSMIRERLERVSDEDLEILGFNPKVARSEWMVLQVLPVPPVYVRPSITLESGIRSEDDLTHKLVDIIRINQRLKENMEAGAPTLIIQDLSELLQYHVTTYFNNEASGIPPARHRSGRALKTLSQRLKGKEGRFRSNLSGTRVDFSARTVISPDPNLDINEVGVPQDIAMRLSIPEKVTAWNIEEMKKFVINGPENYPGALYIIRPDGKRIRLEFVVDRTKIAEAVELGFVVERHLKNGDIAIFNRQPSLHRMSIMAHYVRVLPYKTFRLHLCVCPPYNADFDGDEMNLHVPQSEEARTESLLLMQVQDQILSPRFGGPIIGAIRDFVTSAYYFTRKGNYLTRSQVNRLLTTTNYTGEVPNPEIKIPEPMWSGKQIFSLYLPKTLNYVLKANICQGCTKCEEDACKHDAYVVVRSGELVSGVIDRRSIGSEQSESLLHRIIKDYGTQAGREFLNKITHLLKQFISMRGFSYTYDQLVLSPRARNRMAKTMARIQKKIDEHIENFRNGTLPRLPGQTIEQSFEIYVMHELAVARDESGKIADEDFTLENAGIVMTRAGARGSSLNIGQMAACVGQQSVRGKRILRGYAGRALPHFPDGDPSPRARGFVYNSYQTGIDAIEFFWHDMGGREGLVDTAVRTQQSGYMQRRLINA
;
A
#
# COMPACT_ATOMS: atom_id res chain seq x y z
N GLN A 1 -6.25 43.11 45.81
CA GLN A 1 -6.35 44.51 45.32
C GLN A 1 -5.19 44.77 44.39
N CYS A 2 -5.36 45.65 43.39
CA CYS A 2 -4.30 46.02 42.47
C CYS A 2 -3.17 46.77 43.22
N PRO A 3 -1.90 46.38 43.05
CA PRO A 3 -0.79 47.03 43.75
C PRO A 3 -0.51 48.48 43.31
N TYR A 4 -0.98 48.89 42.12
CA TYR A 4 -0.73 50.24 41.59
C TYR A 4 -1.91 51.20 41.82
N CYS A 5 -3.14 50.78 41.55
CA CYS A 5 -4.32 51.64 41.63
C CYS A 5 -5.27 51.31 42.80
N ALA A 6 -4.88 50.39 43.69
CA ALA A 6 -5.68 49.91 44.84
C ALA A 6 -7.08 49.34 44.48
N ALA A 7 -7.41 49.20 43.20
CA ALA A 7 -8.69 48.68 42.75
C ALA A 7 -8.94 47.26 43.28
N ALA A 8 -10.18 46.99 43.71
CA ALA A 8 -10.60 45.65 44.07
C ALA A 8 -10.50 44.72 42.85
N GLN A 9 -9.82 43.59 43.01
CA GLN A 9 -9.74 42.57 41.97
C GLN A 9 -10.85 41.57 42.21
N PHE A 10 -11.94 41.72 41.47
CA PHE A 10 -13.06 40.79 41.51
C PHE A 10 -12.74 39.53 40.72
N LYS A 11 -13.26 38.40 41.17
CA LYS A 11 -13.05 37.11 40.50
C LYS A 11 -13.92 37.08 39.24
N ILE A 12 -13.29 36.93 38.08
CA ILE A 12 -14.01 36.73 36.81
C ILE A 12 -14.22 35.22 36.59
N THR A 13 -15.47 34.83 36.36
CA THR A 13 -15.86 33.48 35.97
C THR A 13 -16.32 33.47 34.52
N PHE A 14 -15.75 32.57 33.71
CA PHE A 14 -16.16 32.35 32.33
C PHE A 14 -17.21 31.23 32.30
N GLU A 15 -18.44 31.60 31.93
CA GLU A 15 -19.52 30.65 31.69
C GLU A 15 -19.53 30.32 30.19
N LYS A 16 -19.12 29.09 29.88
CA LYS A 16 -19.10 28.58 28.50
C LYS A 16 -20.51 28.65 27.91
N PRO A 17 -20.68 29.12 26.66
CA PRO A 17 -19.61 29.28 25.66
C PRO A 17 -19.09 30.70 25.45
N THR A 18 -19.75 31.76 25.95
CA THR A 18 -19.42 33.16 25.58
C THR A 18 -19.60 34.20 26.70
N LYS A 19 -20.11 33.83 27.88
CA LYS A 19 -20.47 34.79 28.93
C LYS A 19 -19.34 34.97 29.94
N PHE A 20 -19.01 36.21 30.26
CA PHE A 20 -18.06 36.56 31.31
C PHE A 20 -18.83 37.21 32.46
N ILE A 21 -18.60 36.75 33.69
CA ILE A 21 -19.29 37.24 34.88
C ILE A 21 -18.24 37.67 35.90
N GLU A 22 -18.36 38.88 36.42
CA GLU A 22 -17.53 39.43 37.48
C GLU A 22 -18.25 39.24 38.83
N GLN A 23 -17.60 38.57 39.78
CA GLN A 23 -18.16 38.35 41.12
C GLN A 23 -17.87 39.56 42.01
N THR A 24 -18.84 40.48 42.08
CA THR A 24 -18.78 41.67 42.94
C THR A 24 -19.45 41.40 44.30
N GLU A 25 -19.19 42.25 45.30
CA GLU A 25 -19.82 42.17 46.63
C GLU A 25 -21.37 42.23 46.60
N PRO A 26 -22.03 43.09 45.77
CA PRO A 26 -23.49 43.09 45.64
C PRO A 26 -24.07 41.93 44.82
N GLY A 27 -23.23 41.14 44.12
CA GLY A 27 -23.64 39.98 43.34
C GLY A 27 -22.84 39.74 42.05
N PRO A 28 -23.11 38.63 41.34
CA PRO A 28 -22.49 38.37 40.04
C PRO A 28 -23.04 39.31 38.96
N GLU A 29 -22.15 40.08 38.31
CA GLU A 29 -22.51 41.01 37.24
C GLU A 29 -21.93 40.52 35.89
N PRO A 30 -22.73 40.44 34.82
CA PRO A 30 -22.24 40.04 33.51
C PRO A 30 -21.40 41.17 32.86
N LEU A 31 -20.18 40.83 32.44
CA LEU A 31 -19.32 41.73 31.69
C LEU A 31 -19.74 41.77 30.22
N THR A 32 -20.17 42.95 29.77
CA THR A 32 -20.49 43.17 28.35
C THR A 32 -19.21 43.24 27.51
N PRO A 33 -19.25 42.87 26.22
CA PRO A 33 -18.09 42.97 25.33
C PRO A 33 -17.49 44.38 25.25
N SER A 34 -18.31 45.44 25.35
CA SER A 34 -17.85 46.83 25.39
C SER A 34 -17.02 47.14 26.64
N MET A 35 -17.49 46.72 27.82
CA MET A 35 -16.74 46.88 29.08
C MET A 35 -15.41 46.12 29.04
N ILE A 36 -15.41 44.90 28.48
CA ILE A 36 -14.19 44.10 28.31
C ILE A 36 -13.20 44.85 27.42
N ARG A 37 -13.65 45.36 26.27
CA ARG A 37 -12.78 46.10 25.34
C ARG A 37 -12.19 47.35 25.97
N GLU A 38 -13.00 48.13 26.69
CA GLU A 38 -12.54 49.35 27.37
C GLU A 38 -11.45 49.04 28.41
N ARG A 39 -11.58 47.92 29.14
CA ARG A 39 -10.54 47.47 30.08
C ARG A 39 -9.26 47.05 29.34
N LEU A 40 -9.37 46.33 28.23
CA LEU A 40 -8.23 45.85 27.44
C LEU A 40 -7.49 46.99 26.73
N GLU A 41 -8.20 48.02 26.28
CA GLU A 41 -7.64 49.19 25.59
C GLU A 41 -6.72 50.03 26.50
N ARG A 42 -6.96 50.00 27.81
CA ARG A 42 -6.15 50.72 28.82
C ARG A 42 -4.80 50.05 29.12
N VAL A 43 -4.54 48.84 28.61
CA VAL A 43 -3.28 48.14 28.84
C VAL A 43 -2.16 48.81 28.03
N SER A 44 -1.07 49.15 28.70
CA SER A 44 0.09 49.78 28.05
C SER A 44 0.84 48.79 27.15
N ASP A 45 1.58 49.29 26.17
CA ASP A 45 2.37 48.42 25.28
C ASP A 45 3.46 47.66 26.06
N GLU A 46 4.06 48.29 27.08
CA GLU A 46 5.05 47.67 27.97
C GLU A 46 4.45 46.49 28.75
N ASP A 47 3.23 46.64 29.27
CA ASP A 47 2.53 45.57 29.98
C ASP A 47 2.15 44.42 29.04
N LEU A 48 1.75 44.72 27.79
CA LEU A 48 1.45 43.70 26.78
C LEU A 48 2.68 42.85 26.43
N GLU A 49 3.86 43.48 26.31
CA GLU A 49 5.11 42.75 26.05
C GLU A 49 5.47 41.82 27.21
N ILE A 50 5.30 42.26 28.46
CA ILE A 50 5.50 41.43 29.66
C ILE A 50 4.53 40.23 29.67
N LEU A 51 3.29 40.44 29.23
CA LEU A 51 2.27 39.38 29.09
C LEU A 51 2.52 38.44 27.88
N GLY A 52 3.55 38.71 27.07
CA GLY A 52 3.91 37.92 25.90
C GLY A 52 3.12 38.25 24.63
N PHE A 53 2.45 39.40 24.59
CA PHE A 53 1.79 39.93 23.39
C PHE A 53 2.71 40.90 22.65
N ASN A 54 2.60 40.92 21.32
CA ASN A 54 3.28 41.93 20.50
C ASN A 54 2.32 43.10 20.23
N PRO A 55 2.52 44.29 20.83
CA PRO A 55 1.60 45.42 20.71
C PRO A 55 1.47 45.95 19.27
N LYS A 56 2.43 45.68 18.38
CA LYS A 56 2.34 46.11 16.98
C LYS A 56 1.42 45.24 16.13
N VAL A 57 1.22 43.98 16.53
CA VAL A 57 0.56 42.95 15.68
C VAL A 57 -0.67 42.35 16.36
N ALA A 58 -0.74 42.37 17.69
CA ALA A 58 -1.79 41.72 18.47
C ALA A 58 -2.09 42.51 19.76
N ARG A 59 -2.66 43.71 19.61
CA ARG A 59 -3.25 44.45 20.74
C ARG A 59 -4.42 43.66 21.33
N SER A 60 -4.57 43.69 22.65
CA SER A 60 -5.53 42.87 23.38
C SER A 60 -6.98 43.24 23.05
N GLU A 61 -7.26 44.53 22.83
CA GLU A 61 -8.58 45.04 22.46
C GLU A 61 -9.06 44.54 21.08
N TRP A 62 -8.16 44.12 20.18
CA TRP A 62 -8.52 43.60 18.86
C TRP A 62 -9.19 42.21 18.92
N MET A 63 -9.11 41.53 20.06
CA MET A 63 -9.86 40.29 20.28
C MET A 63 -11.37 40.53 20.37
N VAL A 64 -11.80 41.75 20.73
CA VAL A 64 -13.20 42.18 20.70
C VAL A 64 -13.47 42.92 19.38
N LEU A 65 -14.09 42.21 18.44
CA LEU A 65 -14.30 42.70 17.08
C LEU A 65 -15.24 43.92 17.06
N GLN A 66 -14.75 45.04 16.53
CA GLN A 66 -15.60 46.19 16.15
C GLN A 66 -16.00 46.16 14.67
N VAL A 67 -15.12 45.63 13.82
CA VAL A 67 -15.32 45.55 12.38
C VAL A 67 -15.08 44.11 11.94
N LEU A 68 -16.02 43.53 11.22
CA LEU A 68 -15.92 42.18 10.67
C LEU A 68 -15.61 42.24 9.17
N PRO A 69 -14.45 41.74 8.69
CA PRO A 69 -14.14 41.74 7.28
C PRO A 69 -15.02 40.73 6.53
N VAL A 70 -15.63 41.19 5.43
CA VAL A 70 -16.43 40.33 4.56
C VAL A 70 -15.54 39.71 3.48
N PRO A 71 -15.43 38.37 3.37
CA PRO A 71 -14.58 37.75 2.37
C PRO A 71 -15.11 38.02 0.94
N PRO A 72 -14.21 38.12 -0.03
CA PRO A 72 -14.55 38.38 -1.42
C PRO A 72 -15.26 37.18 -2.07
N VAL A 73 -15.94 37.41 -3.19
CA VAL A 73 -16.84 36.43 -3.84
C VAL A 73 -16.12 35.16 -4.27
N TYR A 74 -14.84 35.22 -4.64
CA TYR A 74 -14.07 34.03 -5.02
C TYR A 74 -13.84 33.04 -3.87
N VAL A 75 -13.96 33.47 -2.60
CA VAL A 75 -13.91 32.58 -1.43
C VAL A 75 -15.28 31.93 -1.16
N ARG A 76 -16.35 32.55 -1.64
CA ARG A 76 -17.76 32.19 -1.44
C ARG A 76 -18.52 32.15 -2.79
N PRO A 77 -18.07 31.33 -3.75
CA PRO A 77 -18.64 31.33 -5.09
C PRO A 77 -20.09 30.83 -5.06
N SER A 78 -20.95 31.44 -5.88
CA SER A 78 -22.29 30.92 -6.14
C SER A 78 -22.25 29.96 -7.32
N ILE A 79 -23.13 28.94 -7.27
CA ILE A 79 -23.28 27.97 -8.36
C ILE A 79 -24.68 28.10 -8.95
N THR A 80 -24.78 28.08 -10.26
CA THR A 80 -26.06 27.89 -10.97
C THR A 80 -26.27 26.40 -11.17
N LEU A 81 -27.33 25.86 -10.58
CA LEU A 81 -27.76 24.49 -10.85
C LEU A 81 -28.27 24.37 -12.29
N GLU A 82 -28.31 23.16 -12.83
CA GLU A 82 -28.86 22.87 -14.17
C GLU A 82 -30.33 23.33 -14.32
N SER A 83 -31.06 23.41 -13.21
CA SER A 83 -32.43 23.96 -13.15
C SER A 83 -32.50 25.49 -13.30
N GLY A 84 -31.37 26.19 -13.45
CA GLY A 84 -31.28 27.65 -13.50
C GLY A 84 -31.34 28.34 -12.13
N ILE A 85 -31.61 27.60 -11.05
CA ILE A 85 -31.64 28.13 -9.68
C ILE A 85 -30.21 28.39 -9.20
N ARG A 86 -29.96 29.59 -8.67
CA ARG A 86 -28.70 29.94 -8.00
C ARG A 86 -28.67 29.38 -6.58
N SER A 87 -27.65 28.59 -6.28
CA SER A 87 -27.30 28.18 -4.93
C SER A 87 -26.14 29.03 -4.44
N GLU A 88 -26.37 29.73 -3.33
CA GLU A 88 -25.36 30.54 -2.67
C GLU A 88 -24.49 29.69 -1.72
N ASP A 89 -23.32 30.23 -1.37
CA ASP A 89 -22.38 29.58 -0.46
C ASP A 89 -22.84 29.66 1.01
N ASP A 90 -22.50 28.64 1.81
CA ASP A 90 -22.83 28.56 3.24
C ASP A 90 -22.33 29.79 4.05
N LEU A 91 -21.17 30.37 3.69
CA LEU A 91 -20.68 31.60 4.33
C LEU A 91 -21.53 32.81 3.96
N THR A 92 -21.99 32.91 2.71
CA THR A 92 -22.87 34.00 2.26
C THR A 92 -24.18 33.98 3.04
N HIS A 93 -24.79 32.81 3.24
CA HIS A 93 -25.99 32.68 4.07
C HIS A 93 -25.78 33.25 5.47
N LYS A 94 -24.63 32.96 6.07
CA LYS A 94 -24.35 33.41 7.42
C LYS A 94 -24.06 34.92 7.52
N LEU A 95 -23.38 35.47 6.53
CA LEU A 95 -23.14 36.91 6.42
C LEU A 95 -24.46 37.69 6.29
N VAL A 96 -25.43 37.16 5.53
CA VAL A 96 -26.76 37.76 5.41
C VAL A 96 -27.46 37.84 6.78
N ASP A 97 -27.40 36.78 7.57
CA ASP A 97 -27.99 36.77 8.92
C ASP A 97 -27.27 37.74 9.87
N ILE A 98 -25.93 37.83 9.80
CA ILE A 98 -25.15 38.82 10.58
C ILE A 98 -25.58 40.24 10.23
N ILE A 99 -25.64 40.59 8.94
CA ILE A 99 -26.03 41.93 8.48
C ILE A 99 -27.47 42.24 8.90
N ARG A 100 -28.39 41.28 8.76
CA ARG A 100 -29.80 41.45 9.15
C ARG A 100 -29.94 41.75 10.64
N ILE A 101 -29.27 41.01 11.51
CA ILE A 101 -29.35 41.23 12.96
C ILE A 101 -28.61 42.51 13.36
N ASN A 102 -27.47 42.82 12.73
CA ASN A 102 -26.74 44.06 12.99
C ASN A 102 -27.60 45.30 12.63
N GLN A 103 -28.30 45.26 11.50
CA GLN A 103 -29.21 46.34 11.09
C GLN A 103 -30.40 46.48 12.05
N ARG A 104 -31.02 45.36 12.46
CA ARG A 104 -32.10 45.36 13.46
C ARG A 104 -31.65 45.91 14.81
N LEU A 105 -30.45 45.54 15.27
CA LEU A 105 -29.88 46.03 16.51
C LEU A 105 -29.71 47.55 16.45
N LYS A 106 -29.16 48.07 15.34
CA LYS A 106 -29.00 49.51 15.11
C LYS A 106 -30.33 50.26 15.15
N GLU A 107 -31.33 49.78 14.41
CA GLU A 107 -32.66 50.41 14.35
C GLU A 107 -33.36 50.42 15.72
N ASN A 108 -33.28 49.33 16.49
CA ASN A 108 -33.90 49.26 17.83
C ASN A 108 -33.18 50.14 18.85
N MET A 109 -31.86 50.29 18.74
CA MET A 109 -31.09 51.21 19.58
C MET A 109 -31.47 52.66 19.29
N GLU A 110 -31.59 53.04 18.02
CA GLU A 110 -31.99 54.40 17.61
C GLU A 110 -33.45 54.72 17.98
N ALA A 111 -34.34 53.72 17.95
CA ALA A 111 -35.74 53.86 18.33
C ALA A 111 -36.00 53.88 19.85
N GLY A 112 -34.96 53.71 20.69
CA GLY A 112 -35.11 53.69 22.15
C GLY A 112 -35.83 52.46 22.70
N ALA A 113 -35.64 51.28 22.07
CA ALA A 113 -36.24 50.05 22.52
C ALA A 113 -35.79 49.65 23.95
N PRO A 114 -36.60 48.88 24.70
CA PRO A 114 -36.23 48.34 25.99
C PRO A 114 -34.88 47.60 25.99
N THR A 115 -34.11 47.75 27.07
CA THR A 115 -32.77 47.16 27.24
C THR A 115 -32.74 45.65 27.04
N LEU A 116 -33.77 44.93 27.50
CA LEU A 116 -33.93 43.48 27.31
C LEU A 116 -33.92 43.08 25.83
N ILE A 117 -34.62 43.83 24.97
CA ILE A 117 -34.70 43.54 23.53
C ILE A 117 -33.34 43.79 22.85
N ILE A 118 -32.66 44.87 23.24
CA ILE A 118 -31.31 45.18 22.74
C ILE A 118 -30.33 44.09 23.15
N GLN A 119 -30.43 43.59 24.40
CA GLN A 119 -29.60 42.51 24.90
C GLN A 119 -29.83 41.21 24.12
N ASP A 120 -31.08 40.83 23.87
CA ASP A 120 -31.41 39.64 23.08
C ASP A 120 -30.87 39.72 21.64
N LEU A 121 -31.00 40.88 20.98
CA LEU A 121 -30.44 41.12 19.64
C LEU A 121 -28.91 41.08 19.65
N SER A 122 -28.28 41.60 20.70
CA SER A 122 -26.83 41.54 20.88
C SER A 122 -26.35 40.09 21.09
N GLU A 123 -27.04 39.29 21.90
CA GLU A 123 -26.73 37.86 22.08
C GLU A 123 -26.94 37.08 20.77
N LEU A 124 -27.97 37.42 19.98
CA LEU A 124 -28.20 36.80 18.68
C LEU A 124 -27.14 37.18 17.64
N LEU A 125 -26.65 38.43 17.66
CA LEU A 125 -25.52 38.85 16.82
C LEU A 125 -24.25 38.08 17.20
N GLN A 126 -23.96 37.96 18.50
CA GLN A 126 -22.85 37.16 19.02
C GLN A 126 -22.96 35.70 18.58
N TYR A 127 -24.15 35.10 18.62
CA TYR A 127 -24.41 33.76 18.11
C TYR A 127 -24.07 33.65 16.61
N HIS A 128 -24.52 34.61 15.79
CA HIS A 128 -24.28 34.57 14.36
C HIS A 128 -22.80 34.76 13.98
N VAL A 129 -22.09 35.66 14.65
CA VAL A 129 -20.64 35.84 14.47
C VAL A 129 -19.87 34.61 14.94
N THR A 130 -20.23 34.03 16.08
CA THR A 130 -19.54 32.84 16.60
C THR A 130 -19.71 31.65 15.67
N THR A 131 -20.93 31.39 15.19
CA THR A 131 -21.19 30.28 14.25
C THR A 131 -20.61 30.53 12.85
N TYR A 132 -20.41 31.79 12.44
CA TYR A 132 -19.67 32.16 11.22
C TYR A 132 -18.19 31.77 11.28
N PHE A 133 -17.52 31.95 12.42
CA PHE A 133 -16.15 31.48 12.58
C PHE A 133 -16.08 29.97 12.83
N ASN A 134 -16.89 29.47 13.75
CA ASN A 134 -16.90 28.08 14.17
C ASN A 134 -18.31 27.57 14.47
N ASN A 135 -18.92 26.89 13.51
CA ASN A 135 -20.24 26.28 13.68
C ASN A 135 -20.26 24.99 14.53
N GLU A 136 -19.10 24.53 15.02
CA GLU A 136 -18.93 23.35 15.89
C GLU A 136 -18.55 23.78 17.33
N ALA A 137 -18.76 25.05 17.69
CA ALA A 137 -18.48 25.53 19.02
C ALA A 137 -19.31 24.77 20.08
N SER A 138 -18.64 24.22 21.10
CA SER A 138 -19.28 23.46 22.16
C SER A 138 -20.26 24.33 22.94
N GLY A 139 -21.48 23.84 23.18
CA GLY A 139 -22.52 24.57 23.91
C GLY A 139 -23.29 25.59 23.09
N ILE A 140 -23.00 25.74 21.79
CA ILE A 140 -23.75 26.60 20.86
C ILE A 140 -24.51 25.72 19.86
N PRO A 141 -25.82 25.95 19.64
CA PRO A 141 -26.57 25.16 18.66
C PRO A 141 -26.05 25.42 17.24
N PRO A 142 -25.74 24.37 16.45
CA PRO A 142 -25.17 24.55 15.12
C PRO A 142 -26.20 25.24 14.22
N ALA A 143 -25.75 26.27 13.50
CA ALA A 143 -26.53 26.91 12.46
C ALA A 143 -26.77 25.91 11.31
N ARG A 144 -28.04 25.74 10.94
CA ARG A 144 -28.48 24.79 9.92
C ARG A 144 -29.11 25.51 8.74
N HIS A 145 -28.93 24.93 7.57
CA HIS A 145 -29.68 25.27 6.38
C HIS A 145 -31.17 24.88 6.57
N ARG A 146 -32.07 25.40 5.72
CA ARG A 146 -33.51 25.05 5.76
C ARG A 146 -33.78 23.55 5.61
N SER A 147 -32.85 22.82 5.00
CA SER A 147 -32.89 21.35 4.85
C SER A 147 -32.46 20.57 6.10
N GLY A 148 -32.07 21.25 7.17
CA GLY A 148 -31.56 20.62 8.40
C GLY A 148 -30.05 20.29 8.38
N ARG A 149 -29.37 20.43 7.24
CA ARG A 149 -27.89 20.27 7.13
C ARG A 149 -27.17 21.38 7.90
N ALA A 150 -26.18 21.04 8.72
CA ALA A 150 -25.32 22.05 9.36
C ALA A 150 -24.49 22.81 8.30
N LEU A 151 -24.37 24.13 8.48
CA LEU A 151 -23.57 24.99 7.59
C LEU A 151 -22.07 24.71 7.77
N LYS A 152 -21.31 24.66 6.67
CA LYS A 152 -19.84 24.57 6.69
C LYS A 152 -19.21 25.95 6.66
N THR A 153 -18.83 26.44 7.85
CA THR A 153 -18.22 27.77 8.02
C THR A 153 -16.69 27.70 8.05
N LEU A 154 -16.00 28.77 8.47
CA LEU A 154 -14.56 28.93 8.25
C LEU A 154 -13.73 27.81 8.89
N SER A 155 -13.98 27.51 10.17
CA SER A 155 -13.26 26.44 10.89
C SER A 155 -13.39 25.08 10.21
N GLN A 156 -14.62 24.69 9.80
CA GLN A 156 -14.88 23.41 9.14
C GLN A 156 -14.21 23.30 7.76
N ARG A 157 -14.02 24.42 7.05
CA ARG A 157 -13.31 24.42 5.76
C ARG A 157 -11.82 24.14 5.95
N LEU A 158 -11.23 24.59 7.06
CA LEU A 158 -9.81 24.40 7.35
C LEU A 158 -9.53 23.04 8.02
N LYS A 159 -10.38 22.68 8.99
CA LYS A 159 -10.26 21.47 9.82
C LYS A 159 -10.69 20.21 9.06
N GLY A 160 -10.23 19.06 9.54
CA GLY A 160 -10.72 17.75 9.11
C GLY A 160 -9.89 17.12 7.98
N LYS A 161 -10.28 15.91 7.58
CA LYS A 161 -9.57 15.15 6.53
C LYS A 161 -9.74 15.77 5.15
N GLU A 162 -10.93 16.28 4.86
CA GLU A 162 -11.27 16.95 3.59
C GLU A 162 -11.09 18.47 3.67
N GLY A 163 -10.56 18.99 4.78
CA GLY A 163 -10.27 20.42 4.94
C GLY A 163 -9.11 20.88 4.07
N ARG A 164 -9.00 22.20 3.90
CA ARG A 164 -8.03 22.84 3.00
C ARG A 164 -6.59 22.39 3.23
N PHE A 165 -6.14 22.31 4.48
CA PHE A 165 -4.76 21.90 4.79
C PHE A 165 -4.43 20.51 4.24
N ARG A 166 -5.32 19.53 4.42
CA ARG A 166 -5.05 18.14 4.07
C ARG A 166 -5.37 17.79 2.61
N SER A 167 -6.40 18.42 2.04
CA SER A 167 -6.96 18.05 0.74
C SER A 167 -6.55 18.98 -0.41
N ASN A 168 -6.04 20.17 -0.09
CA ASN A 168 -5.69 21.18 -1.09
C ASN A 168 -4.29 21.77 -0.95
N LEU A 169 -3.62 21.60 0.20
CA LEU A 169 -2.25 22.06 0.40
C LEU A 169 -1.28 20.89 0.47
N SER A 170 -1.39 20.01 1.46
CA SER A 170 -0.48 18.87 1.62
C SER A 170 -0.63 17.79 0.54
N GLY A 171 -1.80 17.71 -0.09
CA GLY A 171 -2.06 16.83 -1.22
C GLY A 171 -3.06 17.51 -2.13
N THR A 172 -2.83 17.42 -3.44
CA THR A 172 -3.68 18.02 -4.46
C THR A 172 -3.96 17.00 -5.56
N ARG A 173 -4.96 17.30 -6.38
CA ARG A 173 -5.12 16.62 -7.67
C ARG A 173 -4.12 17.22 -8.64
N VAL A 174 -3.50 16.38 -9.45
CA VAL A 174 -2.45 16.77 -10.39
C VAL A 174 -2.85 16.41 -11.81
N ASP A 175 -2.52 17.28 -12.75
CA ASP A 175 -2.65 17.02 -14.18
C ASP A 175 -1.57 16.04 -14.67
N PHE A 176 -1.59 15.70 -15.96
CA PHE A 176 -0.62 14.80 -16.61
C PHE A 176 -0.45 13.45 -15.89
N SER A 177 -1.58 12.92 -15.42
CA SER A 177 -1.66 11.63 -14.75
C SER A 177 -2.73 10.74 -15.40
N ALA A 178 -2.52 9.44 -15.29
CA ALA A 178 -3.44 8.42 -15.78
C ALA A 178 -3.53 7.26 -14.78
N ARG A 179 -4.65 6.52 -14.83
CA ARG A 179 -4.90 5.36 -13.98
C ARG A 179 -5.62 4.29 -14.80
N THR A 180 -5.15 3.06 -14.71
CA THR A 180 -5.83 1.89 -15.31
C THR A 180 -5.40 0.61 -14.59
N VAL A 181 -6.07 -0.49 -14.92
CA VAL A 181 -5.76 -1.83 -14.43
C VAL A 181 -4.37 -2.26 -14.92
N ILE A 182 -3.65 -3.00 -14.08
CA ILE A 182 -2.35 -3.56 -14.42
C ILE A 182 -2.44 -5.00 -14.93
N SER A 183 -1.48 -5.39 -15.75
CA SER A 183 -1.36 -6.73 -16.32
C SER A 183 0.10 -7.19 -16.34
N PRO A 184 0.38 -8.49 -16.20
CA PRO A 184 1.74 -8.99 -16.15
C PRO A 184 2.34 -9.05 -17.55
N ASP A 185 3.59 -8.60 -17.71
CA ASP A 185 4.36 -8.81 -18.94
C ASP A 185 5.82 -9.15 -18.62
N PRO A 186 6.21 -10.44 -18.71
CA PRO A 186 7.57 -10.89 -18.41
C PRO A 186 8.56 -10.65 -19.55
N ASN A 187 8.17 -9.98 -20.65
CA ASN A 187 9.06 -9.64 -21.76
C ASN A 187 9.61 -8.21 -21.68
N LEU A 188 9.07 -7.40 -20.76
CA LEU A 188 9.52 -6.04 -20.52
C LEU A 188 10.78 -6.04 -19.68
N ASP A 189 11.61 -5.02 -19.85
CA ASP A 189 12.68 -4.74 -18.88
C ASP A 189 12.05 -4.40 -17.52
N ILE A 190 12.69 -4.75 -16.40
CA ILE A 190 12.21 -4.33 -15.06
C ILE A 190 12.07 -2.81 -14.91
N ASN A 191 12.82 -2.00 -15.69
CA ASN A 191 12.66 -0.55 -15.69
C ASN A 191 11.54 -0.07 -16.63
N GLU A 192 10.97 -0.93 -17.46
CA GLU A 192 9.94 -0.55 -18.43
C GLU A 192 8.53 -0.72 -17.84
N VAL A 193 7.65 0.21 -18.18
CA VAL A 193 6.21 0.10 -17.99
C VAL A 193 5.50 0.15 -19.34
N GLY A 194 4.66 -0.85 -19.60
CA GLY A 194 3.81 -0.85 -20.79
C GLY A 194 2.70 0.17 -20.64
N VAL A 195 2.64 1.14 -21.54
CA VAL A 195 1.62 2.20 -21.56
C VAL A 195 0.69 2.01 -22.77
N PRO A 196 -0.64 1.98 -22.56
CA PRO A 196 -1.63 1.98 -23.63
C PRO A 196 -1.43 3.12 -24.62
N GLN A 197 -1.55 2.83 -25.91
CA GLN A 197 -1.50 3.86 -26.97
C GLN A 197 -2.51 4.99 -26.73
N ASP A 198 -3.73 4.67 -26.27
CA ASP A 198 -4.77 5.66 -25.94
C ASP A 198 -4.32 6.67 -24.87
N ILE A 199 -3.54 6.21 -23.88
CA ILE A 199 -2.99 7.07 -22.83
C ILE A 199 -1.80 7.86 -23.38
N ALA A 200 -0.93 7.20 -24.16
CA ALA A 200 0.25 7.84 -24.75
C ALA A 200 -0.10 9.00 -25.68
N MET A 201 -1.23 8.92 -26.39
CA MET A 201 -1.73 10.00 -27.26
C MET A 201 -2.41 11.15 -26.49
N ARG A 202 -2.86 10.93 -25.26
CA ARG A 202 -3.54 11.96 -24.44
C ARG A 202 -2.60 12.70 -23.51
N LEU A 203 -1.62 11.99 -22.97
CA LEU A 203 -0.57 12.61 -22.16
C LEU A 203 0.48 13.21 -23.09
N SER A 204 0.98 14.39 -22.73
CA SER A 204 2.02 15.07 -23.49
C SER A 204 3.23 15.42 -22.64
N ILE A 205 4.36 15.58 -23.33
CA ILE A 205 5.59 16.11 -22.78
C ILE A 205 5.96 17.37 -23.57
N PRO A 206 6.17 18.52 -22.89
CA PRO A 206 6.65 19.73 -23.52
C PRO A 206 8.13 19.56 -23.86
N GLU A 207 8.44 19.48 -25.15
CA GLU A 207 9.81 19.41 -25.63
C GLU A 207 10.18 20.71 -26.32
N LYS A 208 11.27 21.34 -25.86
CA LYS A 208 11.81 22.55 -26.48
C LYS A 208 12.44 22.18 -27.81
N VAL A 209 12.15 22.97 -28.83
CA VAL A 209 12.74 22.80 -30.17
C VAL A 209 14.19 23.28 -30.12
N THR A 210 15.08 22.35 -30.46
CA THR A 210 16.53 22.51 -30.55
C THR A 210 17.00 22.14 -31.95
N ALA A 211 18.26 22.43 -32.25
CA ALA A 211 18.85 22.08 -33.54
C ALA A 211 18.85 20.55 -33.80
N TRP A 212 18.82 19.72 -32.74
CA TRP A 212 18.89 18.27 -32.86
C TRP A 212 17.54 17.59 -33.10
N ASN A 213 16.45 18.14 -32.55
CA ASN A 213 15.12 17.51 -32.58
C ASN A 213 14.11 18.23 -33.50
N ILE A 214 14.49 19.34 -34.15
CA ILE A 214 13.56 20.14 -34.97
C ILE A 214 12.84 19.31 -36.04
N GLU A 215 13.55 18.43 -36.75
CA GLU A 215 12.95 17.57 -37.79
C GLU A 215 11.95 16.55 -37.19
N GLU A 216 12.26 15.99 -36.02
CA GLU A 216 11.36 15.08 -35.30
C GLU A 216 10.10 15.82 -34.83
N MET A 217 10.27 17.03 -34.29
CA MET A 217 9.15 17.87 -33.82
C MET A 217 8.24 18.31 -34.97
N LYS A 218 8.81 18.71 -36.11
CA LYS A 218 8.03 19.05 -37.33
C LYS A 218 7.18 17.86 -37.76
N LYS A 219 7.75 16.65 -37.76
CA LYS A 219 7.01 15.42 -38.08
C LYS A 219 5.85 15.16 -37.12
N PHE A 220 6.04 15.35 -35.82
CA PHE A 220 4.97 15.18 -34.83
C PHE A 220 3.84 16.20 -35.00
N VAL A 221 4.18 17.45 -35.33
CA VAL A 221 3.19 18.49 -35.64
C VAL A 221 2.36 18.13 -36.88
N ILE A 222 3.00 17.63 -37.94
CA ILE A 222 2.32 17.18 -39.16
C ILE A 222 1.35 16.04 -38.85
N ASN A 223 1.81 15.03 -38.10
CA ASN A 223 0.98 13.89 -37.69
C ASN A 223 -0.22 14.33 -36.85
N GLY A 224 -0.03 15.35 -36.01
CA GLY A 224 -1.07 15.94 -35.17
C GLY A 224 -1.53 15.02 -34.03
N PRO A 225 -2.71 15.29 -33.43
CA PRO A 225 -3.16 14.60 -32.22
C PRO A 225 -3.72 13.19 -32.48
N GLU A 226 -4.13 12.89 -33.71
CA GLU A 226 -4.85 11.65 -34.07
C GLU A 226 -3.91 10.50 -34.45
N ASN A 227 -2.71 10.81 -34.95
CA ASN A 227 -1.76 9.80 -35.41
C ASN A 227 -0.60 9.68 -34.41
N TYR A 228 -0.35 8.46 -33.94
CA TYR A 228 0.79 8.15 -33.09
C TYR A 228 2.01 7.77 -33.95
N PRO A 229 3.22 8.31 -33.69
CA PRO A 229 3.55 9.38 -32.74
C PRO A 229 3.22 10.78 -33.31
N GLY A 230 2.73 11.69 -32.45
CA GLY A 230 2.18 12.99 -32.85
C GLY A 230 2.27 14.04 -31.74
N ALA A 231 1.52 15.13 -31.87
CA ALA A 231 1.50 16.23 -30.90
C ALA A 231 0.12 16.85 -30.72
N LEU A 232 -0.14 17.37 -29.51
CA LEU A 232 -1.41 17.98 -29.13
C LEU A 232 -1.39 19.51 -29.25
N TYR A 233 -0.28 20.13 -28.82
CA TYR A 233 -0.16 21.59 -28.75
C TYR A 233 1.21 22.08 -29.20
N ILE A 234 1.25 23.33 -29.64
CA ILE A 234 2.49 24.09 -29.87
C ILE A 234 2.41 25.37 -29.06
N ILE A 235 3.47 25.70 -28.35
CA ILE A 235 3.63 26.96 -27.64
C ILE A 235 4.70 27.76 -28.38
N ARG A 236 4.33 28.94 -28.83
CA ARG A 236 5.23 29.89 -29.47
C ARG A 236 6.08 30.64 -28.42
N PRO A 237 7.19 31.29 -28.83
CA PRO A 237 8.01 32.11 -27.93
C PRO A 237 7.23 33.29 -27.29
N ASP A 238 6.14 33.74 -27.90
CA ASP A 238 5.22 34.74 -27.36
C ASP A 238 4.31 34.20 -26.22
N GLY A 239 4.38 32.91 -25.91
CA GLY A 239 3.55 32.23 -24.93
C GLY A 239 2.18 31.80 -25.44
N LYS A 240 1.85 32.04 -26.72
CA LYS A 240 0.57 31.65 -27.30
C LYS A 240 0.55 30.14 -27.56
N ARG A 241 -0.40 29.45 -26.92
CA ARG A 241 -0.65 28.02 -27.09
C ARG A 241 -1.64 27.77 -28.22
N ILE A 242 -1.22 26.99 -29.22
CA ILE A 242 -2.01 26.58 -30.39
C ILE A 242 -2.42 25.12 -30.19
N ARG A 243 -3.71 24.82 -30.34
CA ARG A 243 -4.25 23.46 -30.27
C ARG A 243 -4.26 22.86 -31.67
N LEU A 244 -3.54 21.76 -31.89
CA LEU A 244 -3.38 21.15 -33.22
C LEU A 244 -4.66 20.46 -33.73
N GLU A 245 -5.60 20.16 -32.84
CA GLU A 245 -6.91 19.58 -33.16
C GLU A 245 -7.73 20.47 -34.12
N PHE A 246 -7.66 21.79 -33.96
CA PHE A 246 -8.46 22.75 -34.77
C PHE A 246 -7.68 23.37 -35.93
N VAL A 247 -6.47 22.88 -36.20
CA VAL A 247 -5.63 23.38 -37.29
C VAL A 247 -5.93 22.60 -38.57
N VAL A 248 -6.41 23.31 -39.59
CA VAL A 248 -6.73 22.75 -40.92
C VAL A 248 -5.46 22.35 -41.69
N ASP A 249 -4.46 23.22 -41.71
CA ASP A 249 -3.20 22.99 -42.45
C ASP A 249 -2.02 22.90 -41.48
N ARG A 250 -1.68 21.67 -41.09
CA ARG A 250 -0.61 21.39 -40.13
C ARG A 250 0.79 21.53 -40.75
N THR A 251 0.90 21.42 -42.08
CA THR A 251 2.21 21.48 -42.78
C THR A 251 2.82 22.87 -42.70
N LYS A 252 2.02 23.92 -42.95
CA LYS A 252 2.46 25.32 -42.80
C LYS A 252 2.89 25.66 -41.39
N ILE A 253 2.20 25.12 -40.38
CA ILE A 253 2.59 25.36 -38.98
C ILE A 253 3.90 24.66 -38.67
N ALA A 254 4.11 23.43 -39.16
CA ALA A 254 5.37 22.72 -38.98
C ALA A 254 6.55 23.45 -39.65
N GLU A 255 6.37 24.03 -40.84
CA GLU A 255 7.40 24.85 -41.49
C GLU A 255 7.79 26.08 -40.67
N ALA A 256 6.83 26.69 -39.98
CA ALA A 256 7.04 27.82 -39.08
C ALA A 256 7.62 27.46 -37.71
N VAL A 257 7.88 26.16 -37.43
CA VAL A 257 8.52 25.75 -36.17
C VAL A 257 10.00 26.12 -36.22
N GLU A 258 10.40 27.01 -35.32
CA GLU A 258 11.77 27.50 -35.16
C GLU A 258 12.32 27.20 -33.75
N LEU A 259 13.60 27.51 -33.54
CA LEU A 259 14.25 27.40 -32.24
C LEU A 259 13.54 28.27 -31.20
N GLY A 260 13.32 27.72 -30.01
CA GLY A 260 12.59 28.40 -28.92
C GLY A 260 11.08 28.14 -28.88
N PHE A 261 10.52 27.44 -29.88
CA PHE A 261 9.19 26.88 -29.78
C PHE A 261 9.18 25.70 -28.80
N VAL A 262 8.01 25.39 -28.24
CA VAL A 262 7.79 24.18 -27.43
C VAL A 262 6.67 23.36 -28.06
N VAL A 263 6.93 22.08 -28.29
CA VAL A 263 5.94 21.14 -28.84
C VAL A 263 5.53 20.19 -27.72
N GLU A 264 4.23 20.16 -27.42
CA GLU A 264 3.65 19.18 -26.51
C GLU A 264 3.33 17.90 -27.29
N ARG A 265 4.34 17.05 -27.41
CA ARG A 265 4.24 15.77 -28.14
C ARG A 265 3.64 14.67 -27.29
N HIS A 266 3.11 13.63 -27.94
CA HIS A 266 2.69 12.38 -27.29
C HIS A 266 3.87 11.71 -26.56
N LEU A 267 3.55 10.84 -25.59
CA LEU A 267 4.55 9.96 -24.98
C LEU A 267 5.16 9.05 -26.03
N LYS A 268 6.46 8.80 -25.96
CA LYS A 268 7.19 7.87 -26.83
C LYS A 268 7.95 6.84 -26.00
N ASN A 269 8.42 5.79 -26.68
CA ASN A 269 9.26 4.78 -26.04
C ASN A 269 10.52 5.43 -25.47
N GLY A 270 10.85 5.10 -24.22
CA GLY A 270 12.00 5.66 -23.51
C GLY A 270 11.72 6.96 -22.75
N ASP A 271 10.51 7.51 -22.80
CA ASP A 271 10.15 8.62 -21.90
C ASP A 271 10.10 8.17 -20.44
N ILE A 272 10.36 9.08 -19.50
CA ILE A 272 10.31 8.78 -18.06
C ILE A 272 8.90 9.02 -17.53
N ALA A 273 8.36 8.05 -16.82
CA ALA A 273 7.11 8.16 -16.09
C ALA A 273 7.27 7.67 -14.65
N ILE A 274 6.64 8.35 -13.70
CA ILE A 274 6.59 7.94 -12.31
C ILE A 274 5.37 7.03 -12.12
N PHE A 275 5.60 5.81 -11.67
CA PHE A 275 4.58 4.78 -11.51
C PHE A 275 4.36 4.46 -10.03
N ASN A 276 3.09 4.41 -9.63
CA ASN A 276 2.67 4.33 -8.24
C ASN A 276 1.51 3.35 -8.03
N ARG A 277 1.57 2.59 -6.93
CA ARG A 277 0.42 1.87 -6.37
C ARG A 277 0.01 2.46 -5.02
N GLN A 278 -1.29 2.64 -4.83
CA GLN A 278 -1.87 3.02 -3.55
C GLN A 278 -2.28 1.75 -2.78
N PRO A 279 -2.09 1.69 -1.44
CA PRO A 279 -1.46 2.68 -0.57
C PRO A 279 0.07 2.69 -0.69
N SER A 280 0.69 3.87 -0.58
CA SER A 280 2.15 4.03 -0.66
C SER A 280 2.77 3.96 0.73
N LEU A 281 3.26 2.78 1.11
CA LEU A 281 3.76 2.50 2.45
C LEU A 281 5.23 2.87 2.63
N HIS A 282 6.01 2.85 1.55
CA HIS A 282 7.42 3.20 1.54
C HIS A 282 7.79 3.87 0.22
N ARG A 283 8.96 4.50 0.15
CA ARG A 283 9.37 5.25 -1.05
C ARG A 283 9.34 4.42 -2.34
N MET A 284 9.68 3.12 -2.28
CA MET A 284 9.67 2.23 -3.45
C MET A 284 8.26 1.91 -3.97
N SER A 285 7.19 2.36 -3.31
CA SER A 285 5.83 2.30 -3.85
C SER A 285 5.59 3.38 -4.92
N ILE A 286 6.60 4.22 -5.18
CA ILE A 286 6.67 5.23 -6.23
C ILE A 286 8.07 5.12 -6.86
N MET A 287 8.15 4.71 -8.13
CA MET A 287 9.44 4.58 -8.84
C MET A 287 9.29 5.11 -10.27
N ALA A 288 10.41 5.49 -10.87
CA ALA A 288 10.47 5.94 -12.25
C ALA A 288 10.73 4.77 -13.19
N HIS A 289 9.91 4.68 -14.23
CA HIS A 289 9.99 3.68 -15.29
C HIS A 289 10.17 4.37 -16.64
N TYR A 290 10.75 3.64 -17.59
CA TYR A 290 10.71 3.98 -19.00
C TYR A 290 9.38 3.55 -19.61
N VAL A 291 8.76 4.46 -20.34
CA VAL A 291 7.54 4.20 -21.08
C VAL A 291 7.84 3.28 -22.25
N ARG A 292 7.02 2.24 -22.41
CA ARG A 292 6.95 1.44 -23.62
C ARG A 292 5.52 1.40 -24.11
N VAL A 293 5.25 2.06 -25.24
CA VAL A 293 3.91 2.16 -25.80
C VAL A 293 3.53 0.84 -26.46
N LEU A 294 2.41 0.27 -26.01
CA LEU A 294 1.92 -1.04 -26.43
C LEU A 294 0.40 -0.98 -26.71
N PRO A 295 -0.13 -1.90 -27.52
CA PRO A 295 -1.57 -1.98 -27.78
C PRO A 295 -2.37 -2.36 -26.52
N TYR A 296 -3.70 -2.32 -26.61
CA TYR A 296 -4.65 -2.59 -25.51
C TYR A 296 -4.65 -1.49 -24.42
N LYS A 297 -5.37 -1.73 -23.31
CA LYS A 297 -5.84 -0.70 -22.38
C LYS A 297 -5.28 -0.77 -20.96
N THR A 298 -4.40 -1.72 -20.67
CA THR A 298 -3.83 -1.95 -19.34
C THR A 298 -2.40 -1.44 -19.25
N PHE A 299 -1.98 -1.05 -18.05
CA PHE A 299 -0.55 -0.89 -17.78
C PHE A 299 0.09 -2.27 -17.69
N ARG A 300 1.28 -2.44 -18.24
CA ARG A 300 2.01 -3.71 -18.14
C ARG A 300 3.23 -3.56 -17.26
N LEU A 301 3.37 -4.49 -16.32
CA LEU A 301 4.45 -4.46 -15.34
C LEU A 301 5.20 -5.79 -15.35
N HIS A 302 6.53 -5.70 -15.25
CA HIS A 302 7.36 -6.88 -15.08
C HIS A 302 7.15 -7.51 -13.70
N LEU A 303 6.95 -8.82 -13.67
CA LEU A 303 6.57 -9.59 -12.47
C LEU A 303 7.54 -9.45 -11.28
N CYS A 304 8.85 -9.30 -11.54
CA CYS A 304 9.84 -9.13 -10.47
C CYS A 304 9.70 -7.81 -9.70
N VAL A 305 8.98 -6.83 -10.26
CA VAL A 305 8.77 -5.49 -9.69
C VAL A 305 7.42 -5.41 -8.93
N CYS A 306 6.65 -6.50 -8.87
CA CYS A 306 5.43 -6.55 -8.08
C CYS A 306 5.66 -6.39 -6.56
N PRO A 307 6.69 -6.99 -5.92
CA PRO A 307 6.91 -6.88 -4.48
C PRO A 307 7.01 -5.45 -3.92
N PRO A 308 7.80 -4.51 -4.48
CA PRO A 308 7.85 -3.13 -3.96
C PRO A 308 6.51 -2.38 -4.09
N TYR A 309 5.67 -2.72 -5.07
CA TYR A 309 4.33 -2.14 -5.16
C TYR A 309 3.29 -2.90 -4.31
N ASN A 310 3.66 -4.06 -3.77
CA ASN A 310 2.74 -5.07 -3.24
C ASN A 310 1.57 -5.34 -4.20
N ALA A 311 1.87 -5.36 -5.50
CA ALA A 311 0.88 -5.43 -6.56
C ALA A 311 0.55 -6.88 -6.93
N ASP A 312 -0.71 -7.13 -7.22
CA ASP A 312 -1.18 -8.37 -7.83
C ASP A 312 -1.96 -8.07 -9.12
N PHE A 313 -2.59 -9.08 -9.70
CA PHE A 313 -3.26 -8.97 -11.00
C PHE A 313 -4.70 -9.48 -10.91
N ASP A 314 -5.38 -9.25 -9.79
CA ASP A 314 -6.78 -9.66 -9.57
C ASP A 314 -7.79 -8.56 -9.93
N GLY A 315 -7.33 -7.42 -10.45
CA GLY A 315 -8.11 -6.21 -10.71
C GLY A 315 -7.44 -4.92 -10.22
N ASP A 316 -6.27 -5.05 -9.59
CA ASP A 316 -5.42 -3.95 -9.16
C ASP A 316 -5.23 -2.85 -10.21
N GLU A 317 -5.35 -1.60 -9.76
CA GLU A 317 -5.12 -0.40 -10.56
C GLU A 317 -3.91 0.37 -10.04
N MET A 318 -3.14 0.95 -10.97
CA MET A 318 -1.98 1.79 -10.64
C MET A 318 -2.04 3.14 -11.35
N ASN A 319 -1.35 4.11 -10.77
CA ASN A 319 -1.26 5.47 -11.26
C ASN A 319 0.05 5.69 -12.01
N LEU A 320 -0.02 6.41 -13.11
CA LEU A 320 1.11 6.87 -13.90
C LEU A 320 1.10 8.41 -13.91
N HIS A 321 2.24 9.02 -13.60
CA HIS A 321 2.45 10.46 -13.63
C HIS A 321 3.60 10.78 -14.59
N VAL A 322 3.44 11.79 -15.43
CA VAL A 322 4.45 12.17 -16.43
C VAL A 322 5.08 13.51 -16.03
N PRO A 323 6.33 13.51 -15.52
CA PRO A 323 7.02 14.74 -15.16
C PRO A 323 7.21 15.64 -16.39
N GLN A 324 6.84 16.92 -16.26
CA GLN A 324 6.82 17.85 -17.39
C GLN A 324 8.16 18.56 -17.59
N SER A 325 8.80 19.05 -16.52
CA SER A 325 10.09 19.72 -16.61
C SER A 325 11.24 18.74 -16.88
N GLU A 326 12.29 19.22 -17.57
CA GLU A 326 13.51 18.45 -17.80
C GLU A 326 14.22 18.10 -16.48
N GLU A 327 14.22 19.04 -15.52
CA GLU A 327 14.79 18.83 -14.18
C GLU A 327 14.08 17.68 -13.45
N ALA A 328 12.74 17.67 -13.42
CA ALA A 328 11.99 16.62 -12.74
C ALA A 328 12.15 15.25 -13.43
N ARG A 329 12.25 15.22 -14.77
CA ARG A 329 12.55 13.99 -15.51
C ARG A 329 13.96 13.46 -15.19
N THR A 330 14.94 14.35 -15.10
CA THR A 330 16.33 14.01 -14.76
C THR A 330 16.43 13.52 -13.32
N GLU A 331 15.79 14.21 -12.36
CA GLU A 331 15.74 13.79 -10.96
C GLU A 331 15.07 12.42 -10.81
N SER A 332 13.95 12.20 -11.50
CA SER A 332 13.23 10.92 -11.50
C SER A 332 14.12 9.79 -12.02
N LEU A 333 14.87 10.05 -13.10
CA LEU A 333 15.79 9.09 -13.68
C LEU A 333 16.96 8.77 -12.74
N LEU A 334 17.57 9.77 -12.11
CA LEU A 334 18.77 9.55 -11.29
C LEU A 334 18.46 8.98 -9.90
N LEU A 335 17.32 9.34 -9.30
CA LEU A 335 17.00 9.00 -7.92
C LEU A 335 15.94 7.90 -7.77
N MET A 336 15.04 7.76 -8.74
CA MET A 336 13.83 6.95 -8.59
C MET A 336 13.77 5.75 -9.54
N GLN A 337 14.78 5.54 -10.39
CA GLN A 337 14.79 4.44 -11.35
C GLN A 337 14.70 3.07 -10.65
N VAL A 338 13.93 2.15 -11.23
CA VAL A 338 13.63 0.84 -10.61
C VAL A 338 14.90 0.05 -10.28
N GLN A 339 15.87 -0.01 -11.19
CA GLN A 339 17.12 -0.75 -10.97
C GLN A 339 17.91 -0.26 -9.74
N ASP A 340 17.84 1.03 -9.42
CA ASP A 340 18.56 1.62 -8.28
C ASP A 340 17.77 1.47 -6.97
N GLN A 341 16.51 1.04 -7.06
CA GLN A 341 15.64 0.71 -5.93
C GLN A 341 15.48 -0.82 -5.73
N ILE A 342 16.34 -1.65 -6.35
CA ILE A 342 16.31 -3.10 -6.12
C ILE A 342 16.56 -3.43 -4.65
N LEU A 343 17.47 -2.71 -3.98
CA LEU A 343 17.79 -2.93 -2.56
C LEU A 343 16.87 -2.11 -1.65
N SER A 344 16.20 -2.79 -0.72
CA SER A 344 15.30 -2.15 0.24
C SER A 344 16.09 -1.37 1.30
N PRO A 345 15.74 -0.10 1.58
CA PRO A 345 16.35 0.67 2.65
C PRO A 345 16.02 0.13 4.04
N ARG A 346 14.99 -0.73 4.19
CA ARG A 346 14.57 -1.28 5.48
C ARG A 346 15.55 -2.31 6.04
N PHE A 347 16.11 -3.17 5.19
CA PHE A 347 16.92 -4.32 5.61
C PHE A 347 18.15 -4.56 4.73
N GLY A 348 18.37 -3.74 3.69
CA GLY A 348 19.56 -3.79 2.85
C GLY A 348 19.65 -5.00 1.91
N GLY A 349 18.54 -5.70 1.65
CA GLY A 349 18.48 -6.82 0.70
C GLY A 349 17.56 -6.53 -0.49
N PRO A 350 17.60 -7.36 -1.56
CA PRO A 350 16.84 -7.14 -2.79
C PRO A 350 15.35 -7.36 -2.57
N ILE A 351 14.53 -6.31 -2.67
CA ILE A 351 13.06 -6.44 -2.68
C ILE A 351 12.55 -6.85 -4.07
N ILE A 352 13.25 -6.43 -5.13
CA ILE A 352 13.00 -6.85 -6.51
C ILE A 352 13.79 -8.13 -6.76
N GLY A 353 13.10 -9.18 -7.24
CA GLY A 353 13.71 -10.48 -7.49
C GLY A 353 12.73 -11.45 -8.15
N ALA A 354 13.21 -12.66 -8.44
CA ALA A 354 12.38 -13.71 -9.02
C ALA A 354 11.25 -14.11 -8.07
N ILE A 355 10.05 -14.32 -8.63
CA ILE A 355 8.88 -14.76 -7.88
C ILE A 355 8.22 -15.94 -8.59
N ARG A 356 7.50 -16.78 -7.82
CA ARG A 356 6.60 -17.84 -8.31
C ARG A 356 7.24 -18.68 -9.43
N ASP A 357 6.72 -18.62 -10.64
CA ASP A 357 7.11 -19.45 -11.79
C ASP A 357 8.60 -19.36 -12.12
N PHE A 358 9.23 -18.19 -11.95
CA PHE A 358 10.68 -18.06 -12.16
C PHE A 358 11.46 -18.89 -11.15
N VAL A 359 11.01 -18.98 -9.91
CA VAL A 359 11.68 -19.77 -8.87
C VAL A 359 11.50 -21.27 -9.16
N THR A 360 10.29 -21.71 -9.48
CA THR A 360 10.02 -23.10 -9.87
C THR A 360 10.82 -23.51 -11.10
N SER A 361 10.87 -22.62 -12.09
CA SER A 361 11.65 -22.82 -13.32
C SER A 361 13.15 -22.90 -13.03
N ALA A 362 13.69 -22.02 -12.20
CA ALA A 362 15.11 -22.04 -11.82
C ALA A 362 15.51 -23.35 -11.16
N TYR A 363 14.65 -23.88 -10.28
CA TYR A 363 14.87 -25.16 -9.62
C TYR A 363 14.95 -26.29 -10.65
N TYR A 364 13.93 -26.43 -11.52
CA TYR A 364 13.94 -27.49 -12.53
C TYR A 364 15.05 -27.34 -13.57
N PHE A 365 15.43 -26.10 -13.87
CA PHE A 365 16.50 -25.80 -14.82
C PHE A 365 17.85 -26.25 -14.27
N THR A 366 18.13 -26.00 -12.99
CA THR A 366 19.46 -26.22 -12.39
C THR A 366 19.59 -27.53 -11.62
N ARG A 367 18.52 -28.32 -11.46
CA ARG A 367 18.53 -29.64 -10.83
C ARG A 367 19.46 -30.63 -11.56
N LYS A 368 20.21 -31.43 -10.80
CA LYS A 368 20.94 -32.61 -11.33
C LYS A 368 20.01 -33.51 -12.16
N GLY A 369 20.46 -33.86 -13.37
CA GLY A 369 19.69 -34.68 -14.32
C GLY A 369 18.89 -33.90 -15.36
N ASN A 370 18.88 -32.55 -15.31
CA ASN A 370 18.34 -31.74 -16.39
C ASN A 370 19.39 -31.52 -17.48
N TYR A 371 19.30 -32.30 -18.56
CA TYR A 371 20.15 -32.20 -19.74
C TYR A 371 19.37 -31.66 -20.94
N LEU A 372 19.99 -30.74 -21.67
CA LEU A 372 19.39 -30.01 -22.78
C LEU A 372 20.11 -30.37 -24.07
N THR A 373 19.34 -30.62 -25.13
CA THR A 373 19.90 -30.87 -26.47
C THR A 373 20.36 -29.56 -27.10
N ARG A 374 21.23 -29.65 -28.13
CA ARG A 374 21.71 -28.48 -28.86
C ARG A 374 20.57 -27.56 -29.37
N SER A 375 19.48 -28.16 -29.85
CA SER A 375 18.31 -27.41 -30.35
C SER A 375 17.63 -26.61 -29.23
N GLN A 376 17.45 -27.21 -28.06
CA GLN A 376 16.87 -26.55 -26.89
C GLN A 376 17.77 -25.43 -26.38
N VAL A 377 19.09 -25.67 -26.30
CA VAL A 377 20.07 -24.65 -25.90
C VAL A 377 20.04 -23.46 -26.86
N ASN A 378 20.08 -23.71 -28.18
CA ASN A 378 20.01 -22.64 -29.18
C ASN A 378 18.74 -21.79 -29.03
N ARG A 379 17.58 -22.42 -28.84
CA ARG A 379 16.31 -21.72 -28.59
C ARG A 379 16.35 -20.85 -27.33
N LEU A 380 16.94 -21.36 -26.25
CA LEU A 380 17.09 -20.62 -24.99
C LEU A 380 18.02 -19.41 -25.14
N LEU A 381 19.19 -19.59 -25.77
CA LEU A 381 20.16 -18.53 -25.99
C LEU A 381 19.69 -17.45 -26.98
N THR A 382 18.88 -17.85 -27.96
CA THR A 382 18.26 -16.90 -28.91
C THR A 382 17.27 -16.00 -28.20
N THR A 383 16.53 -16.54 -27.21
CA THR A 383 15.52 -15.78 -26.45
C THR A 383 16.12 -14.66 -25.61
N THR A 384 17.35 -14.84 -25.14
CA THR A 384 18.09 -13.87 -24.33
C THR A 384 19.02 -12.98 -25.16
N ASN A 385 19.04 -13.14 -26.49
CA ASN A 385 20.00 -12.51 -27.41
C ASN A 385 21.46 -12.70 -26.96
N TYR A 386 21.82 -13.90 -26.50
CA TYR A 386 23.17 -14.20 -26.05
C TYR A 386 24.14 -14.31 -27.24
N THR A 387 25.24 -13.55 -27.17
CA THR A 387 26.26 -13.44 -28.24
C THR A 387 27.61 -14.05 -27.87
N GLY A 388 27.76 -14.61 -26.66
CA GLY A 388 29.01 -15.18 -26.19
C GLY A 388 29.26 -16.61 -26.66
N GLU A 389 30.41 -17.16 -26.28
CA GLU A 389 30.76 -18.55 -26.57
C GLU A 389 29.93 -19.53 -25.75
N VAL A 390 29.42 -20.57 -26.42
CA VAL A 390 28.70 -21.66 -25.77
C VAL A 390 29.72 -22.66 -25.22
N PRO A 391 29.61 -23.09 -23.95
CA PRO A 391 30.57 -24.00 -23.34
C PRO A 391 30.50 -25.37 -24.01
N ASN A 392 31.56 -26.18 -23.84
CA ASN A 392 31.53 -27.56 -24.31
C ASN A 392 30.45 -28.36 -23.55
N PRO A 393 29.73 -29.27 -24.25
CA PRO A 393 28.69 -30.09 -23.63
C PRO A 393 29.30 -30.98 -22.54
N GLU A 394 28.59 -31.12 -21.42
CA GLU A 394 28.98 -31.98 -20.31
C GLU A 394 28.96 -33.46 -20.72
N ILE A 395 27.95 -33.85 -21.51
CA ILE A 395 27.84 -35.19 -22.10
C ILE A 395 28.11 -35.08 -23.60
N LYS A 396 29.12 -35.79 -24.10
CA LYS A 396 29.51 -35.76 -25.52
C LYS A 396 28.92 -36.90 -26.35
N ILE A 397 28.60 -38.04 -25.72
CA ILE A 397 28.17 -39.30 -26.36
C ILE A 397 26.99 -39.84 -25.53
N PRO A 398 25.91 -40.39 -26.14
CA PRO A 398 25.67 -40.59 -27.58
C PRO A 398 25.30 -39.32 -28.37
N GLU A 399 24.79 -38.29 -27.69
CA GLU A 399 24.50 -36.98 -28.28
C GLU A 399 25.04 -35.86 -27.38
N PRO A 400 25.45 -34.70 -27.96
CA PRO A 400 25.96 -33.60 -27.17
C PRO A 400 24.82 -32.97 -26.34
N MET A 401 24.95 -33.03 -25.02
CA MET A 401 23.99 -32.45 -24.08
C MET A 401 24.66 -31.52 -23.08
N TRP A 402 23.96 -30.43 -22.76
CA TRP A 402 24.38 -29.42 -21.80
C TRP A 402 23.56 -29.53 -20.53
N SER A 403 24.20 -29.41 -19.38
CA SER A 403 23.49 -29.27 -18.12
C SER A 403 22.90 -27.87 -18.00
N GLY A 404 21.71 -27.76 -17.39
CA GLY A 404 21.14 -26.44 -17.12
C GLY A 404 22.02 -25.57 -16.20
N LYS A 405 22.89 -26.17 -15.36
CA LYS A 405 23.90 -25.43 -14.60
C LYS A 405 24.93 -24.75 -15.51
N GLN A 406 25.40 -25.43 -16.57
CA GLN A 406 26.34 -24.85 -17.54
C GLN A 406 25.71 -23.65 -18.25
N ILE A 407 24.45 -23.76 -18.66
CA ILE A 407 23.74 -22.67 -19.34
C ILE A 407 23.43 -21.51 -18.39
N PHE A 408 23.07 -21.79 -17.13
CA PHE A 408 22.86 -20.75 -16.12
C PHE A 408 24.14 -19.94 -15.86
N SER A 409 25.30 -20.61 -15.85
CA SER A 409 26.61 -20.00 -15.62
C SER A 409 27.00 -18.94 -16.67
N LEU A 410 26.38 -18.96 -17.85
CA LEU A 410 26.65 -17.97 -18.91
C LEU A 410 26.19 -16.55 -18.53
N TYR A 411 25.27 -16.44 -17.58
CA TYR A 411 24.72 -15.17 -17.14
C TYR A 411 25.36 -14.66 -15.85
N LEU A 412 26.27 -15.42 -15.24
CA LEU A 412 26.98 -15.01 -14.04
C LEU A 412 28.26 -14.23 -14.41
N PRO A 413 28.63 -13.19 -13.61
CA PRO A 413 29.92 -12.54 -13.76
C PRO A 413 31.08 -13.53 -13.58
N LYS A 414 32.06 -13.52 -14.49
CA LYS A 414 33.18 -14.49 -14.52
C LYS A 414 34.10 -14.44 -13.30
N THR A 415 34.10 -13.36 -12.54
CA THR A 415 34.90 -13.21 -11.31
C THR A 415 34.12 -13.58 -10.04
N LEU A 416 32.84 -13.95 -10.17
CA LEU A 416 31.97 -14.21 -9.02
C LEU A 416 32.32 -15.54 -8.36
N ASN A 417 32.58 -15.49 -7.06
CA ASN A 417 32.68 -16.66 -6.19
C ASN A 417 31.65 -16.50 -5.07
N TYR A 418 30.77 -17.48 -4.90
CA TYR A 418 29.73 -17.41 -3.89
C TYR A 418 29.24 -18.78 -3.46
N VAL A 419 28.91 -18.91 -2.18
CA VAL A 419 28.41 -20.16 -1.61
C VAL A 419 27.17 -19.86 -0.78
N LEU A 420 26.11 -20.63 -1.01
CA LEU A 420 24.89 -20.53 -0.21
C LEU A 420 24.17 -21.88 -0.09
N LYS A 421 23.38 -22.02 0.97
CA LYS A 421 22.44 -23.14 1.12
C LYS A 421 21.15 -22.79 0.40
N ALA A 422 20.69 -23.65 -0.51
CA ALA A 422 19.39 -23.52 -1.16
C ALA A 422 18.25 -23.68 -0.14
N ASN A 423 17.07 -23.18 -0.48
CA ASN A 423 15.84 -23.35 0.30
C ASN A 423 15.39 -24.82 0.39
N ILE A 424 15.71 -25.64 -0.62
CA ILE A 424 15.39 -27.09 -0.60
C ILE A 424 16.21 -27.89 0.43
N CYS A 425 17.21 -27.29 1.06
CA CYS A 425 18.07 -27.96 2.03
C CYS A 425 17.26 -28.53 3.21
N GLN A 426 17.33 -29.85 3.40
CA GLN A 426 16.55 -30.57 4.42
C GLN A 426 17.17 -30.52 5.83
N GLY A 427 18.29 -29.81 6.02
CA GLY A 427 18.92 -29.69 7.33
C GLY A 427 19.50 -31.01 7.87
N CYS A 428 20.21 -31.76 7.03
CA CYS A 428 20.85 -33.02 7.41
C CYS A 428 21.79 -32.84 8.62
N THR A 429 21.89 -33.86 9.48
CA THR A 429 22.69 -33.85 10.73
C THR A 429 24.17 -33.51 10.50
N LYS A 430 24.72 -33.96 9.38
CA LYS A 430 26.05 -33.57 8.88
C LYS A 430 25.88 -32.97 7.49
N CYS A 431 26.40 -31.76 7.28
CA CYS A 431 26.41 -31.12 5.98
C CYS A 431 27.61 -31.61 5.17
N GLU A 432 27.35 -32.28 4.05
CA GLU A 432 28.39 -32.74 3.11
C GLU A 432 28.81 -31.66 2.10
N GLU A 433 28.34 -30.42 2.27
CA GLU A 433 28.66 -29.24 1.43
C GLU A 433 28.56 -29.54 -0.07
N ASP A 434 29.64 -29.37 -0.84
CA ASP A 434 29.71 -29.62 -2.28
C ASP A 434 29.27 -31.04 -2.67
N ALA A 435 29.48 -32.03 -1.78
CA ALA A 435 29.12 -33.43 -2.00
C ALA A 435 27.65 -33.75 -1.60
N CYS A 436 26.83 -32.73 -1.32
CA CYS A 436 25.45 -32.92 -0.89
C CYS A 436 24.65 -33.80 -1.88
N LYS A 437 24.17 -34.93 -1.37
CA LYS A 437 23.33 -35.91 -2.10
C LYS A 437 22.02 -35.31 -2.64
N HIS A 438 21.52 -34.26 -1.99
CA HIS A 438 20.29 -33.57 -2.37
C HIS A 438 20.51 -32.35 -3.28
N ASP A 439 21.75 -32.07 -3.70
CA ASP A 439 22.09 -30.93 -4.56
C ASP A 439 21.60 -29.58 -4.00
N ALA A 440 21.64 -29.43 -2.67
CA ALA A 440 21.09 -28.25 -1.97
C ALA A 440 22.17 -27.22 -1.57
N TYR A 441 23.43 -27.46 -1.92
CA TYR A 441 24.55 -26.58 -1.59
C TYR A 441 25.05 -25.89 -2.87
N VAL A 442 24.72 -24.61 -3.00
CA VAL A 442 24.98 -23.79 -4.18
C VAL A 442 26.40 -23.24 -4.11
N VAL A 443 27.20 -23.60 -5.10
CA VAL A 443 28.61 -23.22 -5.20
C VAL A 443 28.86 -22.61 -6.56
N VAL A 444 29.20 -21.34 -6.57
CA VAL A 444 29.63 -20.60 -7.74
C VAL A 444 31.14 -20.34 -7.61
N ARG A 445 31.92 -20.80 -8.58
CA ARG A 445 33.36 -20.56 -8.67
C ARG A 445 33.71 -19.91 -10.00
N SER A 446 34.35 -18.75 -9.98
CA SER A 446 34.72 -18.00 -11.18
C SER A 446 33.58 -17.88 -12.22
N GLY A 447 32.37 -17.56 -11.73
CA GLY A 447 31.17 -17.42 -12.56
C GLY A 447 30.57 -18.74 -13.06
N GLU A 448 31.04 -19.89 -12.59
CA GLU A 448 30.49 -21.21 -12.92
C GLU A 448 29.71 -21.81 -11.76
N LEU A 449 28.47 -22.21 -11.99
CA LEU A 449 27.62 -22.93 -11.05
C LEU A 449 28.03 -24.41 -11.02
N VAL A 450 28.90 -24.76 -10.08
CA VAL A 450 29.49 -26.09 -9.94
C VAL A 450 28.50 -27.07 -9.30
N SER A 451 27.85 -26.67 -8.21
CA SER A 451 26.89 -27.50 -7.49
C SER A 451 25.71 -26.70 -6.99
N GLY A 452 24.63 -27.39 -6.66
CA GLY A 452 23.44 -26.82 -6.03
C GLY A 452 22.36 -26.38 -7.01
N VAL A 453 21.14 -26.25 -6.49
CA VAL A 453 19.98 -25.75 -7.23
C VAL A 453 19.70 -24.28 -6.91
N ILE A 454 19.33 -23.53 -7.95
CA ILE A 454 18.89 -22.15 -7.83
C ILE A 454 17.40 -22.12 -7.50
N ASP A 455 17.06 -21.55 -6.36
CA ASP A 455 15.69 -21.41 -5.88
C ASP A 455 15.43 -20.03 -5.28
N ARG A 456 14.36 -19.87 -4.47
CA ARG A 456 14.01 -18.59 -3.86
C ARG A 456 15.21 -17.98 -3.14
N ARG A 457 15.99 -18.75 -2.39
CA ARG A 457 17.10 -18.21 -1.59
C ARG A 457 18.23 -17.64 -2.44
N SER A 458 18.32 -18.06 -3.69
CA SER A 458 19.36 -17.61 -4.63
C SER A 458 18.97 -16.34 -5.38
N ILE A 459 17.78 -16.29 -5.97
CA ILE A 459 17.36 -15.20 -6.88
C ILE A 459 16.05 -14.53 -6.49
N GLY A 460 15.42 -14.98 -5.40
CA GLY A 460 14.08 -14.58 -5.01
C GLY A 460 14.02 -13.19 -4.36
N SER A 461 12.83 -12.59 -4.41
CA SER A 461 12.55 -11.33 -3.72
C SER A 461 12.68 -11.47 -2.19
N GLU A 462 13.10 -10.39 -1.55
CA GLU A 462 13.29 -10.25 -0.10
C GLU A 462 14.33 -11.20 0.51
N GLN A 463 15.25 -11.73 -0.30
CA GLN A 463 16.32 -12.61 0.17
C GLN A 463 17.62 -11.84 0.33
N SER A 464 17.94 -11.50 1.58
CA SER A 464 19.25 -10.99 1.98
C SER A 464 20.33 -12.06 1.78
N GLU A 465 21.57 -11.63 1.54
CA GLU A 465 22.70 -12.54 1.25
C GLU A 465 22.40 -13.62 0.18
N SER A 466 21.59 -13.24 -0.82
CA SER A 466 21.30 -14.09 -1.97
C SER A 466 22.35 -13.89 -3.08
N LEU A 467 22.36 -14.79 -4.06
CA LEU A 467 23.21 -14.67 -5.25
C LEU A 467 22.92 -13.36 -5.99
N LEU A 468 21.64 -13.01 -6.17
CA LEU A 468 21.22 -11.73 -6.76
C LEU A 468 21.75 -10.54 -5.96
N HIS A 469 21.62 -10.57 -4.63
CA HIS A 469 22.13 -9.51 -3.77
C HIS A 469 23.64 -9.33 -3.93
N ARG A 470 24.40 -10.43 -3.99
CA ARG A 470 25.85 -10.37 -4.15
C ARG A 470 26.26 -9.78 -5.50
N ILE A 471 25.57 -10.14 -6.58
CA ILE A 471 25.79 -9.56 -7.91
C ILE A 471 25.60 -8.04 -7.87
N ILE A 472 24.52 -7.56 -7.24
CA ILE A 472 24.23 -6.12 -7.15
C ILE A 472 25.29 -5.38 -6.33
N LYS A 473 25.72 -5.95 -5.20
CA LYS A 473 26.73 -5.31 -4.34
C LYS A 473 28.11 -5.24 -4.98
N ASP A 474 28.53 -6.30 -5.65
CA ASP A 474 29.89 -6.40 -6.18
C ASP A 474 30.04 -5.76 -7.57
N TYR A 475 28.99 -5.81 -8.41
CA TYR A 475 29.04 -5.38 -9.81
C TYR A 475 28.09 -4.22 -10.15
N GLY A 476 27.29 -3.76 -9.18
CA GLY A 476 26.38 -2.63 -9.32
C GLY A 476 24.96 -2.99 -9.76
N THR A 477 24.06 -2.00 -9.71
CA THR A 477 22.62 -2.14 -10.00
C THR A 477 22.34 -2.48 -11.45
N GLN A 478 23.12 -1.92 -12.38
CA GLN A 478 23.03 -2.24 -13.82
C GLN A 478 23.30 -3.72 -14.10
N ALA A 479 24.35 -4.30 -13.51
CA ALA A 479 24.64 -5.72 -13.64
C ALA A 479 23.52 -6.59 -13.05
N GLY A 480 22.95 -6.17 -11.91
CA GLY A 480 21.79 -6.82 -11.30
C GLY A 480 20.55 -6.82 -12.20
N ARG A 481 20.24 -5.69 -12.83
CA ARG A 481 19.15 -5.57 -13.81
C ARG A 481 19.36 -6.52 -15.00
N GLU A 482 20.53 -6.46 -15.62
CA GLU A 482 20.83 -7.28 -16.80
C GLU A 482 20.76 -8.77 -16.49
N PHE A 483 21.33 -9.18 -15.35
CA PHE A 483 21.24 -10.54 -14.85
C PHE A 483 19.78 -10.97 -14.67
N LEU A 484 18.97 -10.16 -13.97
CA LEU A 484 17.59 -10.50 -13.66
C LEU A 484 16.74 -10.62 -14.93
N ASN A 485 16.82 -9.64 -15.84
CA ASN A 485 16.07 -9.66 -17.11
C ASN A 485 16.45 -10.86 -18.00
N LYS A 486 17.76 -11.15 -18.13
CA LYS A 486 18.21 -12.28 -18.96
C LYS A 486 17.78 -13.63 -18.37
N ILE A 487 17.92 -13.80 -17.06
CA ILE A 487 17.52 -15.02 -16.37
C ILE A 487 16.00 -15.22 -16.40
N THR A 488 15.19 -14.18 -16.17
CA THR A 488 13.72 -14.33 -16.21
C THR A 488 13.23 -14.72 -17.60
N HIS A 489 13.80 -14.15 -18.67
CA HIS A 489 13.50 -14.54 -20.05
C HIS A 489 13.89 -16.00 -20.34
N LEU A 490 15.08 -16.41 -19.92
CA LEU A 490 15.58 -17.79 -20.05
C LEU A 490 14.64 -18.78 -19.35
N LEU A 491 14.33 -18.50 -18.08
CA LEU A 491 13.52 -19.38 -17.23
C LEU A 491 12.07 -19.47 -17.70
N LYS A 492 11.49 -18.36 -18.18
CA LYS A 492 10.17 -18.35 -18.83
C LYS A 492 10.17 -19.26 -20.05
N GLN A 493 11.17 -19.13 -20.93
CA GLN A 493 11.24 -19.97 -22.12
C GLN A 493 11.43 -21.45 -21.77
N PHE A 494 12.27 -21.75 -20.79
CA PHE A 494 12.50 -23.11 -20.33
C PHE A 494 11.22 -23.77 -19.78
N ILE A 495 10.51 -23.09 -18.89
CA ILE A 495 9.31 -23.67 -18.28
C ILE A 495 8.19 -23.88 -19.32
N SER A 496 8.09 -22.99 -20.32
CA SER A 496 7.16 -23.18 -21.44
C SER A 496 7.52 -24.39 -22.32
N MET A 497 8.80 -24.72 -22.49
CA MET A 497 9.21 -25.93 -23.22
C MET A 497 8.97 -27.21 -22.41
N ARG A 498 9.23 -27.16 -21.09
CA ARG A 498 9.10 -28.31 -20.20
C ARG A 498 7.64 -28.65 -19.90
N GLY A 499 6.82 -27.61 -19.70
CA GLY A 499 5.51 -27.73 -19.06
C GLY A 499 5.61 -27.87 -17.54
N PHE A 500 4.67 -27.25 -16.84
CA PHE A 500 4.52 -27.39 -15.39
C PHE A 500 3.04 -27.29 -15.04
N SER A 501 2.54 -28.26 -14.28
CA SER A 501 1.15 -28.33 -13.85
C SER A 501 1.06 -29.00 -12.49
N TYR A 502 -0.05 -28.76 -11.79
CA TYR A 502 -0.34 -29.33 -10.48
C TYR A 502 -1.73 -29.96 -10.50
N THR A 503 -1.83 -31.24 -10.15
CA THR A 503 -3.07 -32.02 -10.23
C THR A 503 -3.57 -32.44 -8.86
N TYR A 504 -4.85 -32.78 -8.78
CA TYR A 504 -5.49 -33.25 -7.55
C TYR A 504 -4.84 -34.54 -7.01
N ASP A 505 -4.41 -35.47 -7.89
CA ASP A 505 -3.79 -36.73 -7.48
C ASP A 505 -2.49 -36.52 -6.68
N GLN A 506 -1.81 -35.40 -6.90
CA GLN A 506 -0.62 -35.01 -6.16
C GLN A 506 -0.92 -34.49 -4.74
N LEU A 507 -2.20 -34.44 -4.33
CA LEU A 507 -2.60 -34.22 -2.94
C LEU A 507 -3.00 -35.52 -2.23
N VAL A 508 -3.11 -36.63 -2.96
CA VAL A 508 -3.62 -37.89 -2.43
C VAL A 508 -2.52 -38.61 -1.67
N LEU A 509 -2.70 -38.76 -0.35
CA LEU A 509 -1.77 -39.53 0.49
C LEU A 509 -1.87 -41.03 0.21
N SER A 510 -0.72 -41.72 0.33
CA SER A 510 -0.64 -43.17 0.25
C SER A 510 -1.44 -43.84 1.39
N PRO A 511 -1.96 -45.07 1.19
CA PRO A 511 -2.65 -45.80 2.26
C PRO A 511 -1.80 -45.98 3.52
N ARG A 512 -0.48 -46.11 3.35
CA ARG A 512 0.48 -46.20 4.47
C ARG A 512 0.53 -44.89 5.26
N ALA A 513 0.60 -43.74 4.60
CA ALA A 513 0.58 -42.44 5.26
C ALA A 513 -0.75 -42.18 5.98
N ARG A 514 -1.89 -42.48 5.34
CA ARG A 514 -3.22 -42.36 5.97
C ARG A 514 -3.35 -43.21 7.23
N ASN A 515 -2.90 -44.47 7.19
CA ASN A 515 -2.93 -45.34 8.36
C ASN A 515 -2.01 -44.85 9.48
N ARG A 516 -0.84 -44.29 9.16
CA ARG A 516 0.04 -43.64 10.14
C ARG A 516 -0.66 -42.43 10.78
N MET A 517 -1.25 -41.55 9.97
CA MET A 517 -2.01 -40.39 10.46
C MET A 517 -3.17 -40.79 11.38
N ALA A 518 -3.97 -41.79 11.01
CA ALA A 518 -5.09 -42.25 11.82
C ALA A 518 -4.63 -42.74 13.21
N LYS A 519 -3.51 -43.48 13.27
CA LYS A 519 -2.89 -43.91 14.53
C LYS A 519 -2.39 -42.75 15.36
N THR A 520 -1.74 -41.76 14.73
CA THR A 520 -1.28 -40.55 15.40
C THR A 520 -2.44 -39.76 15.99
N MET A 521 -3.51 -39.55 15.22
CA MET A 521 -4.69 -38.82 15.67
C MET A 521 -5.40 -39.53 16.82
N ALA A 522 -5.53 -40.86 16.77
CA ALA A 522 -6.10 -41.66 17.86
C ALA A 522 -5.27 -41.56 19.15
N ARG A 523 -3.93 -41.59 19.04
CA ARG A 523 -3.03 -41.41 20.18
C ARG A 523 -3.22 -40.05 20.84
N ILE A 524 -3.38 -38.99 20.06
CA ILE A 524 -3.53 -37.63 20.59
C ILE A 524 -4.92 -37.41 21.17
N GLN A 525 -5.96 -37.95 20.53
CA GLN A 525 -7.30 -37.94 21.09
C GLN A 525 -7.31 -38.55 22.51
N LYS A 526 -6.64 -39.69 22.70
CA LYS A 526 -6.51 -40.33 24.02
C LYS A 526 -5.87 -39.42 25.06
N LYS A 527 -4.80 -38.70 24.71
CA LYS A 527 -4.17 -37.73 25.64
C LYS A 527 -5.10 -36.56 25.98
N ILE A 528 -5.89 -36.09 25.02
CA ILE A 528 -6.85 -35.02 25.25
C ILE A 528 -7.95 -35.51 26.19
N ASP A 529 -8.41 -36.75 26.02
CA ASP A 529 -9.39 -37.38 26.90
C ASP A 529 -8.82 -37.51 28.33
N GLU A 530 -7.53 -37.89 28.49
CA GLU A 530 -6.83 -37.88 29.79
C GLU A 530 -6.79 -36.47 30.41
N HIS A 531 -6.53 -35.41 29.62
CA HIS A 531 -6.61 -34.04 30.12
C HIS A 531 -8.03 -33.62 30.53
N ILE A 532 -9.06 -34.07 29.80
CA ILE A 532 -10.47 -33.82 30.12
C ILE A 532 -10.83 -34.51 31.45
N GLU A 533 -10.40 -35.74 31.66
CA GLU A 533 -10.61 -36.47 32.91
C GLU A 533 -9.90 -35.80 34.09
N ASN A 534 -8.63 -35.42 33.93
CA ASN A 534 -7.88 -34.70 34.96
C ASN A 534 -8.51 -33.34 35.31
N PHE A 535 -9.07 -32.65 34.32
CA PHE A 535 -9.80 -31.41 34.54
C PHE A 535 -11.11 -31.66 35.32
N ARG A 536 -11.89 -32.68 34.97
CA ARG A 536 -13.11 -33.08 35.70
C ARG A 536 -12.84 -33.52 37.13
N ASN A 537 -11.71 -34.21 37.36
CA ASN A 537 -11.28 -34.68 38.67
C ASN A 537 -10.58 -33.61 39.51
N GLY A 538 -10.33 -32.41 38.96
CA GLY A 538 -9.63 -31.32 39.65
C GLY A 538 -8.14 -31.58 39.90
N THR A 539 -7.55 -32.60 39.26
CA THR A 539 -6.14 -33.01 39.42
C THR A 539 -5.20 -32.34 38.41
N LEU A 540 -5.74 -31.54 37.49
CA LEU A 540 -4.94 -30.89 36.44
C LEU A 540 -3.96 -29.85 37.01
N PRO A 541 -2.66 -29.91 36.67
CA PRO A 541 -1.68 -28.95 37.16
C PRO A 541 -1.92 -27.56 36.57
N ARG A 542 -2.11 -26.58 37.44
CA ARG A 542 -2.34 -25.18 37.07
C ARG A 542 -1.05 -24.54 36.55
N LEU A 543 -1.13 -23.87 35.40
CA LEU A 543 -0.03 -23.07 34.87
C LEU A 543 0.13 -21.76 35.66
N PRO A 544 1.36 -21.29 35.90
CA PRO A 544 1.61 -20.02 36.59
C PRO A 544 0.87 -18.84 35.93
N GLY A 545 0.13 -18.08 36.74
CA GLY A 545 -0.60 -16.89 36.29
C GLY A 545 -1.89 -17.15 35.49
N GLN A 546 -2.26 -18.42 35.25
CA GLN A 546 -3.50 -18.79 34.53
C GLN A 546 -4.55 -19.33 35.51
N THR A 547 -5.83 -19.35 35.14
CA THR A 547 -6.84 -20.14 35.87
C THR A 547 -6.73 -21.63 35.50
N ILE A 548 -7.43 -22.52 36.21
CA ILE A 548 -7.43 -23.96 35.91
C ILE A 548 -8.04 -24.21 34.53
N GLU A 549 -9.13 -23.51 34.20
CA GLU A 549 -9.81 -23.59 32.90
C GLU A 549 -8.91 -23.08 31.76
N GLN A 550 -8.20 -21.97 31.99
CA GLN A 550 -7.24 -21.46 31.01
C GLN A 550 -6.06 -22.43 30.83
N SER A 551 -5.58 -23.03 31.92
CA SER A 551 -4.51 -24.04 31.87
C SER A 551 -4.96 -25.26 31.05
N PHE A 552 -6.18 -25.76 31.28
CA PHE A 552 -6.79 -26.82 30.49
C PHE A 552 -6.84 -26.50 28.99
N GLU A 553 -7.36 -25.32 28.64
CA GLU A 553 -7.44 -24.89 27.24
C GLU A 553 -6.05 -24.80 26.58
N ILE A 554 -5.03 -24.34 27.31
CA ILE A 554 -3.65 -24.26 26.81
C ILE A 554 -3.08 -25.65 26.56
N TYR A 555 -3.24 -26.61 27.48
CA TYR A 555 -2.76 -27.99 27.28
C TYR A 555 -3.44 -28.66 26.08
N VAL A 556 -4.76 -28.52 25.96
CA VAL A 556 -5.49 -29.09 24.82
C VAL A 556 -5.07 -28.43 23.50
N MET A 557 -4.93 -27.11 23.46
CA MET A 557 -4.43 -26.42 22.27
C MET A 557 -3.01 -26.87 21.88
N HIS A 558 -2.14 -27.12 22.86
CA HIS A 558 -0.80 -27.66 22.62
C HIS A 558 -0.86 -29.04 21.95
N GLU A 559 -1.60 -30.00 22.52
CA GLU A 559 -1.71 -31.34 21.95
C GLU A 559 -2.33 -31.32 20.55
N LEU A 560 -3.32 -30.46 20.30
CA LEU A 560 -3.93 -30.28 18.97
C LEU A 560 -2.97 -29.65 17.95
N ALA A 561 -2.10 -28.72 18.38
CA ALA A 561 -1.06 -28.18 17.53
C ALA A 561 -0.03 -29.26 17.15
N VAL A 562 0.38 -30.09 18.13
CA VAL A 562 1.26 -31.25 17.89
C VAL A 562 0.61 -32.22 16.90
N ALA A 563 -0.70 -32.49 17.03
CA ALA A 563 -1.42 -33.36 16.10
C ALA A 563 -1.35 -32.89 14.66
N ARG A 564 -1.60 -31.60 14.45
CA ARG A 564 -1.52 -30.98 13.13
C ARG A 564 -0.10 -31.05 12.58
N ASP A 565 0.91 -30.70 13.38
CA ASP A 565 2.29 -30.64 12.93
C ASP A 565 2.87 -32.03 12.62
N GLU A 566 2.56 -33.06 13.42
CA GLU A 566 2.92 -34.45 13.13
C GLU A 566 2.20 -34.97 11.88
N SER A 567 0.90 -34.67 11.72
CA SER A 567 0.14 -35.07 10.52
C SER A 567 0.69 -34.41 9.26
N GLY A 568 1.07 -33.13 9.34
CA GLY A 568 1.72 -32.40 8.25
C GLY A 568 3.08 -33.00 7.87
N LYS A 569 3.89 -33.42 8.86
CA LYS A 569 5.16 -34.12 8.60
C LYS A 569 4.96 -35.46 7.90
N ILE A 570 3.97 -36.25 8.35
CA ILE A 570 3.65 -37.53 7.70
C ILE A 570 3.27 -37.32 6.23
N ALA A 571 2.51 -36.26 5.92
CA ALA A 571 2.18 -35.89 4.56
C ALA A 571 3.41 -35.45 3.75
N ASP A 572 4.27 -34.60 4.31
CA ASP A 572 5.48 -34.10 3.63
C ASP A 572 6.53 -35.21 3.39
N GLU A 573 6.59 -36.24 4.24
CA GLU A 573 7.41 -37.43 4.05
C GLU A 573 6.88 -38.36 2.93
N ASP A 574 5.56 -38.43 2.77
CA ASP A 574 4.92 -39.29 1.77
C ASP A 574 5.12 -38.73 0.35
N PHE A 575 5.10 -37.40 0.22
CA PHE A 575 5.26 -36.75 -1.07
C PHE A 575 6.73 -36.59 -1.47
N THR A 576 7.06 -37.04 -2.69
CA THR A 576 8.41 -36.97 -3.26
C THR A 576 8.67 -35.65 -4.00
N LEU A 577 9.92 -35.39 -4.38
CA LEU A 577 10.33 -34.23 -5.21
C LEU A 577 9.90 -34.33 -6.68
N GLU A 578 9.05 -35.30 -7.02
CA GLU A 578 8.35 -35.37 -8.31
C GLU A 578 6.99 -34.66 -8.25
N ASN A 579 6.45 -34.47 -7.04
CA ASN A 579 5.22 -33.74 -6.82
C ASN A 579 5.43 -32.23 -7.05
N ALA A 580 4.64 -31.65 -7.95
CA ALA A 580 4.75 -30.24 -8.32
C ALA A 580 4.42 -29.30 -7.15
N GLY A 581 3.45 -29.66 -6.31
CA GLY A 581 3.09 -28.91 -5.10
C GLY A 581 4.21 -28.84 -4.07
N ILE A 582 4.93 -29.96 -3.88
CA ILE A 582 6.11 -30.02 -3.01
C ILE A 582 7.24 -29.20 -3.59
N VAL A 583 7.48 -29.27 -4.89
CA VAL A 583 8.52 -28.47 -5.54
C VAL A 583 8.23 -26.98 -5.38
N MET A 584 7.00 -26.51 -5.60
CA MET A 584 6.64 -25.10 -5.39
C MET A 584 6.91 -24.64 -3.95
N THR A 585 6.56 -25.49 -2.98
CA THR A 585 6.70 -25.18 -1.56
C THR A 585 8.16 -25.20 -1.12
N ARG A 586 8.90 -26.26 -1.44
CA ARG A 586 10.31 -26.44 -1.04
C ARG A 586 11.27 -25.53 -1.80
N ALA A 587 10.99 -25.17 -3.06
CA ALA A 587 11.75 -24.16 -3.77
C ALA A 587 11.42 -22.72 -3.30
N GLY A 588 10.33 -22.54 -2.55
CA GLY A 588 9.87 -21.24 -2.06
C GLY A 588 9.09 -20.40 -3.09
N ALA A 589 8.64 -21.00 -4.18
CA ALA A 589 7.90 -20.31 -5.24
C ALA A 589 6.51 -19.86 -4.75
N ARG A 590 5.72 -20.80 -4.19
CA ARG A 590 4.40 -20.55 -3.61
C ARG A 590 4.00 -21.71 -2.70
N GLY A 591 3.37 -21.39 -1.57
CA GLY A 591 2.93 -22.38 -0.60
C GLY A 591 3.89 -22.55 0.56
N SER A 592 3.41 -23.19 1.62
CA SER A 592 4.16 -23.54 2.83
C SER A 592 3.88 -25.00 3.18
N SER A 593 4.75 -25.64 3.96
CA SER A 593 4.51 -27.01 4.44
C SER A 593 3.22 -27.11 5.24
N LEU A 594 2.82 -26.03 5.94
CA LEU A 594 1.54 -25.95 6.64
C LEU A 594 0.37 -26.03 5.65
N ASN A 595 0.42 -25.31 4.53
CA ASN A 595 -0.64 -25.35 3.52
C ASN A 595 -0.80 -26.75 2.91
N ILE A 596 0.32 -27.43 2.64
CA ILE A 596 0.28 -28.83 2.17
C ILE A 596 -0.34 -29.74 3.22
N GLY A 597 0.02 -29.58 4.49
CA GLY A 597 -0.60 -30.29 5.60
C GLY A 597 -2.11 -30.06 5.69
N GLN A 598 -2.59 -28.83 5.47
CA GLN A 598 -4.02 -28.54 5.48
C GLN A 598 -4.77 -29.12 4.27
N MET A 599 -4.12 -29.12 3.10
CA MET A 599 -4.72 -29.68 1.88
C MET A 599 -4.79 -31.21 1.94
N ALA A 600 -3.74 -31.88 2.41
CA ALA A 600 -3.63 -33.34 2.32
C ALA A 600 -3.88 -34.08 3.65
N ALA A 601 -3.51 -33.50 4.79
CA ALA A 601 -3.54 -34.16 6.10
C ALA A 601 -4.75 -33.79 6.96
N CYS A 602 -4.76 -32.60 7.55
CA CYS A 602 -5.88 -32.05 8.32
C CYS A 602 -5.79 -30.53 8.40
N VAL A 603 -6.95 -29.84 8.42
CA VAL A 603 -6.98 -28.38 8.55
C VAL A 603 -6.54 -27.92 9.95
N GLY A 604 -6.95 -28.67 10.99
CA GLY A 604 -6.57 -28.44 12.38
C GLY A 604 -7.50 -27.50 13.15
N GLN A 605 -7.02 -27.03 14.31
CA GLN A 605 -7.79 -26.20 15.23
C GLN A 605 -8.14 -24.82 14.64
N GLN A 606 -9.43 -24.49 14.61
CA GLN A 606 -9.92 -23.14 14.32
C GLN A 606 -10.01 -22.35 15.63
N SER A 607 -9.49 -21.14 15.63
CA SER A 607 -9.52 -20.26 16.82
C SER A 607 -10.20 -18.95 16.50
N VAL A 608 -10.79 -18.35 17.53
CA VAL A 608 -11.30 -16.97 17.49
C VAL A 608 -10.67 -16.21 18.67
N ARG A 609 -9.90 -15.15 18.39
CA ARG A 609 -9.18 -14.32 19.37
C ARG A 609 -8.23 -15.14 20.25
N GLY A 610 -7.51 -16.07 19.62
CA GLY A 610 -6.50 -16.92 20.27
C GLY A 610 -7.05 -18.02 21.19
N LYS A 611 -8.37 -18.23 21.22
CA LYS A 611 -9.02 -19.31 21.98
C LYS A 611 -9.78 -20.26 21.05
N ARG A 612 -10.04 -21.48 21.51
CA ARG A 612 -10.96 -22.41 20.86
C ARG A 612 -12.38 -21.81 20.81
N ILE A 613 -13.23 -22.35 19.93
CA ILE A 613 -14.56 -21.78 19.69
C ILE A 613 -15.48 -22.09 20.89
N LEU A 614 -15.78 -21.06 21.68
CA LEU A 614 -16.69 -21.13 22.83
C LEU A 614 -18.00 -20.35 22.61
N ARG A 615 -17.99 -19.37 21.70
CA ARG A 615 -19.13 -18.45 21.48
C ARG A 615 -20.22 -19.14 20.67
N GLY A 616 -21.47 -19.05 21.12
CA GLY A 616 -22.62 -19.66 20.47
C GLY A 616 -23.84 -19.63 21.39
N TYR A 617 -24.45 -20.79 21.60
CA TYR A 617 -25.58 -21.00 22.50
C TYR A 617 -25.16 -21.01 23.97
N ALA A 618 -26.13 -21.05 24.88
CA ALA A 618 -25.86 -21.21 26.31
C ALA A 618 -25.12 -22.55 26.55
N GLY A 619 -23.91 -22.45 27.10
CA GLY A 619 -23.03 -23.55 27.50
C GLY A 619 -22.44 -24.43 26.38
N ARG A 620 -22.78 -24.18 25.11
CA ARG A 620 -22.23 -24.90 23.94
C ARG A 620 -22.13 -24.01 22.70
N ALA A 621 -21.18 -24.30 21.81
CA ALA A 621 -20.97 -23.48 20.62
C ALA A 621 -21.99 -23.77 19.49
N LEU A 622 -22.39 -25.03 19.29
CA LEU A 622 -23.44 -25.45 18.34
C LEU A 622 -24.48 -26.36 19.01
N PRO A 623 -25.73 -26.42 18.50
CA PRO A 623 -26.80 -27.20 19.09
C PRO A 623 -26.62 -28.72 18.90
N HIS A 624 -25.70 -29.12 18.03
CA HIS A 624 -25.34 -30.51 17.74
C HIS A 624 -24.52 -31.18 18.84
N PHE A 625 -23.97 -30.40 19.78
CA PHE A 625 -23.14 -30.92 20.88
C PHE A 625 -23.88 -30.86 22.21
N PRO A 626 -23.54 -31.75 23.17
CA PRO A 626 -23.99 -31.64 24.55
C PRO A 626 -23.55 -30.33 25.20
N ASP A 627 -24.24 -29.97 26.27
CA ASP A 627 -23.87 -28.80 27.07
C ASP A 627 -22.49 -28.99 27.72
N GLY A 628 -21.64 -27.96 27.67
CA GLY A 628 -20.31 -27.99 28.27
C GLY A 628 -19.28 -28.91 27.59
N ASP A 629 -19.55 -29.47 26.41
CA ASP A 629 -18.66 -30.44 25.75
C ASP A 629 -17.24 -29.85 25.52
N PRO A 630 -16.18 -30.41 26.13
CA PRO A 630 -14.80 -29.93 26.00
C PRO A 630 -14.04 -30.57 24.82
N SER A 631 -14.67 -31.51 24.09
CA SER A 631 -14.04 -32.27 23.01
C SER A 631 -13.50 -31.37 21.89
N PRO A 632 -12.42 -31.76 21.19
CA PRO A 632 -11.86 -30.95 20.12
C PRO A 632 -12.87 -30.62 19.01
N ARG A 633 -13.69 -31.60 18.60
CA ARG A 633 -14.74 -31.43 17.57
C ARG A 633 -15.78 -30.38 17.96
N ALA A 634 -16.23 -30.38 19.22
CA ALA A 634 -17.21 -29.41 19.71
C ALA A 634 -16.65 -27.98 19.79
N ARG A 635 -15.33 -27.85 19.86
CA ARG A 635 -14.62 -26.58 20.08
C ARG A 635 -13.80 -26.10 18.87
N GLY A 636 -14.11 -26.61 17.67
CA GLY A 636 -13.56 -26.06 16.42
C GLY A 636 -12.37 -26.80 15.82
N PHE A 637 -12.06 -28.02 16.24
CA PHE A 637 -11.03 -28.82 15.56
C PHE A 637 -11.58 -29.48 14.30
N VAL A 638 -10.88 -29.28 13.18
CA VAL A 638 -11.21 -29.87 11.87
C VAL A 638 -10.25 -31.01 11.60
N TYR A 639 -10.76 -32.24 11.62
CA TYR A 639 -9.97 -33.46 11.44
C TYR A 639 -9.71 -33.73 9.96
N ASN A 640 -10.66 -33.38 9.10
CA ASN A 640 -10.55 -33.60 7.67
C ASN A 640 -9.61 -32.59 6.99
N SER A 641 -9.11 -32.96 5.82
CA SER A 641 -8.35 -32.06 4.95
C SER A 641 -9.25 -31.48 3.86
N TYR A 642 -8.77 -30.45 3.13
CA TYR A 642 -9.50 -29.95 1.96
C TYR A 642 -9.67 -31.01 0.88
N GLN A 643 -8.71 -31.95 0.78
CA GLN A 643 -8.74 -33.03 -0.20
C GLN A 643 -9.78 -34.10 0.15
N THR A 644 -9.93 -34.48 1.43
CA THR A 644 -10.97 -35.43 1.85
C THR A 644 -12.37 -34.82 1.89
N GLY A 645 -12.45 -33.48 1.95
CA GLY A 645 -13.70 -32.74 2.13
C GLY A 645 -14.01 -32.52 3.60
N ILE A 646 -14.58 -31.36 3.91
CA ILE A 646 -14.89 -30.89 5.27
C ILE A 646 -16.39 -31.05 5.52
N ASP A 647 -16.79 -31.56 6.68
CA ASP A 647 -18.21 -31.72 7.01
C ASP A 647 -18.91 -30.38 7.36
N ALA A 648 -20.23 -30.37 7.47
CA ALA A 648 -20.99 -29.14 7.69
C ALA A 648 -20.62 -28.41 8.99
N ILE A 649 -20.27 -29.15 10.05
CA ILE A 649 -19.89 -28.57 11.35
C ILE A 649 -18.49 -27.98 11.25
N GLU A 650 -17.56 -28.74 10.70
CA GLU A 650 -16.18 -28.32 10.48
C GLU A 650 -16.10 -27.13 9.51
N PHE A 651 -16.95 -27.08 8.48
CA PHE A 651 -17.05 -25.95 7.56
C PHE A 651 -17.47 -24.68 8.29
N PHE A 652 -18.47 -24.78 9.17
CA PHE A 652 -18.91 -23.64 9.98
C PHE A 652 -17.80 -23.15 10.93
N TRP A 653 -17.06 -24.07 11.55
CA TRP A 653 -15.87 -23.72 12.34
C TRP A 653 -14.79 -23.03 11.51
N HIS A 654 -14.55 -23.52 10.30
CA HIS A 654 -13.57 -22.93 9.40
C HIS A 654 -13.96 -21.52 8.96
N ASP A 655 -15.24 -21.29 8.65
CA ASP A 655 -15.76 -19.96 8.31
C ASP A 655 -15.60 -18.97 9.49
N MET A 656 -15.89 -19.40 10.72
CA MET A 656 -15.67 -18.58 11.92
C MET A 656 -14.22 -18.17 12.09
N GLY A 657 -13.27 -19.08 11.86
CA GLY A 657 -11.84 -18.79 11.87
C GLY A 657 -11.42 -17.84 10.75
N GLY A 658 -11.93 -18.05 9.53
CA GLY A 658 -11.68 -17.18 8.38
C GLY A 658 -12.18 -15.75 8.60
N ARG A 659 -13.32 -15.58 9.28
CA ARG A 659 -13.91 -14.27 9.58
C ARG A 659 -13.00 -13.41 10.46
N GLU A 660 -12.29 -14.00 11.42
CA GLU A 660 -11.32 -13.26 12.24
C GLU A 660 -10.22 -12.65 11.38
N GLY A 661 -9.63 -13.44 10.48
CA GLY A 661 -8.57 -12.97 9.58
C GLY A 661 -9.02 -11.80 8.69
N LEU A 662 -10.24 -11.85 8.16
CA LEU A 662 -10.81 -10.76 7.35
C LEU A 662 -11.02 -9.47 8.16
N VAL A 663 -11.57 -9.59 9.37
CA VAL A 663 -11.84 -8.42 10.23
C VAL A 663 -10.54 -7.80 10.74
N ASP A 664 -9.59 -8.61 11.20
CA ASP A 664 -8.31 -8.13 11.70
C ASP A 664 -7.51 -7.40 10.61
N THR A 665 -7.52 -7.93 9.39
CA THR A 665 -6.87 -7.28 8.24
C THR A 665 -7.48 -5.92 7.95
N ALA A 666 -8.81 -5.79 8.02
CA ALA A 666 -9.50 -4.52 7.82
C ALA A 666 -9.19 -3.50 8.93
N VAL A 667 -9.22 -3.91 10.20
CA VAL A 667 -9.04 -3.01 11.35
C VAL A 667 -7.59 -2.53 11.50
N ARG A 668 -6.61 -3.41 11.29
CA ARG A 668 -5.18 -3.08 11.44
C ARG A 668 -4.73 -1.95 10.52
N THR A 669 -5.34 -1.84 9.33
CA THR A 669 -5.03 -0.81 8.33
C THR A 669 -5.22 0.61 8.86
N GLN A 670 -6.24 0.86 9.68
CA GLN A 670 -6.50 2.19 10.24
C GLN A 670 -5.42 2.58 11.27
N GLN A 671 -5.07 1.65 12.17
CA GLN A 671 -4.10 1.91 13.25
C GLN A 671 -2.68 2.08 12.69
N SER A 672 -2.26 1.20 11.78
CA SER A 672 -0.93 1.26 11.16
C SER A 672 -0.76 2.55 10.35
N GLY A 673 -1.73 2.90 9.51
CA GLY A 673 -1.67 4.13 8.70
C GLY A 673 -1.68 5.40 9.55
N TYR A 674 -2.45 5.43 10.65
CA TYR A 674 -2.44 6.57 11.57
C TYR A 674 -1.11 6.71 12.31
N MET A 675 -0.55 5.60 12.81
CA MET A 675 0.74 5.59 13.47
C MET A 675 1.85 6.03 12.51
N GLN A 676 1.88 5.49 11.29
CA GLN A 676 2.82 5.89 10.26
C GLN A 676 2.74 7.40 9.98
N ARG A 677 1.52 7.94 9.83
CA ARG A 677 1.34 9.38 9.64
C ARG A 677 1.83 10.19 10.83
N ARG A 678 1.61 9.74 12.07
CA ARG A 678 2.13 10.42 13.27
C ARG A 678 3.65 10.45 13.27
N LEU A 679 4.31 9.35 12.90
CA LEU A 679 5.77 9.27 12.83
C LEU A 679 6.36 10.12 11.70
N ILE A 680 5.68 10.23 10.55
CA ILE A 680 6.14 11.07 9.43
C ILE A 680 6.04 12.58 9.74
N ASN A 681 5.07 12.98 10.57
CA ASN A 681 4.86 14.39 10.93
C ASN A 681 5.46 14.77 12.30
N ALA A 682 6.15 13.84 12.97
CA ALA A 682 6.92 14.10 14.18
C ALA A 682 8.33 14.53 13.78
#